data_AF-A0A809SE86-F1
#
_entry.id   AF-A0A809SE86-F1
#
_cell.length_a   1.000
_cell.length_b   1.000
_cell.length_c   1.000
_cell.angle_alpha   90.00
_cell.angle_beta   90.00
_cell.angle_gamma   90.00
#
_symmetry.space_group_name_H-M   'P 1'
#
loop_
_entity.id
_entity.type
_entity.pdbx_description
1 polymer ?
#
loop_
_entity_poly.entity_id
_entity_poly.type
_entity_poly.pdbx_seq_one_letter_code
_entity_poly.pdbx_strand_id
1 'polypeptide(L)'
;MFLISDINEIKYNDKKDQKIIEAYQKKYAAIKQKFLDSINQSDITPNQLETAKNTYLNDLNNLKEEVKTTNDSLVLLTKVTDKEKESELLLQIQTSASLDLPKIQETKKNIENQIKTEKDEFVTNLSTSSSILSEVKRDILNSYDQKINDLKNQINQLNTEENINNLTLQNREKSQKVLEETQKLKQIADIIFHLKDRNPDDKKVIVDALNKVDFSNNSSNSDDTTSTDDSSNNTQTTINDVLALAQKLNNKQTVKQNDKISAVNKKLLDAVINDKKQEEFKQRLEQATNIPDSYNLDNKANLLTSLINNDSIDNDTKSQLTPLLDQLTQARELIQNNPTQASQKLTEIENQINAIILGQNPDETKNNTFLNLQKNALTELINNTNLSSEQKTDLINKITAANDLTSLNNLKEQDVKKALDDQYLQDNAPRISEILNNLNNDLETEITKQSGIPGLVYVKKQNLIDSINDSNLPQSQKDVLLNKIQSAANNDPSAELTQLRTLDDEVEAFVRLQNLKDKATDLLNKLTDSPEKTNLLNSLNNLDITDLASAEQVINQAETQLNTITTNVNQQLQTTRETTQNSINKLAGNSDLVRELSEQLSNSITQDQFTVLKIRAEQVLNDEISATQRVIDQINDLDPKKAELQKQLDDAKNSQDSTYETFANIHNQANANLARQNELTSANSILTSVSNLTEEERTELQNQLNSANDADSVALIKDQIVLKKEYSDTKAQATQSVSQITNPTKKAEFEQMLSNASTKEAADKIRSDASAYAAAEEINNDLHNRLNSILQNITDQSKKQEIATQLTNALNDDSNNPNTDQSAILTKLHEVETKINEQLNRETELSSIKTQKEQSIETELTEITDPTKKAEFQAKLDEIKNTTDLSQAVSKANELQNMIQTQKEFESSKQLATSELSRLRVANSSQRTELENRLNAATTKEQLDNLRTEILAEKVKEDKLIEDERKKVRDAISLLSDSNPLKQQLTERLQIALPIDNPDSQDDVADVEQAKSIAQEATQVFETLKTNFETELAKLTGLEDSEAIEEYNLSTFNANKSQANLDEDKLAVLSEKVQQTLQKFRDQALAEAVKLSDDNPKKAELLNAINNPAKTLAELKTLKADSISAKQLEDAKNQALQEIRKIKSQTRREELINELNAADTVEKANEVKQKATYEIQAEKNATL
;
A
#
# COMPACT_ATOMS: atom_id res chain seq x y z
N MET A 1 -22.44 66.78 7.23
CA MET A 1 -21.01 67.11 7.09
C MET A 1 -20.17 65.88 7.40
N PHE A 2 -20.50 64.76 6.75
CA PHE A 2 -19.76 63.49 6.72
C PHE A 2 -19.51 63.23 5.23
N LEU A 3 -18.35 62.67 4.85
CA LEU A 3 -17.92 62.32 3.48
C LEU A 3 -17.06 63.35 2.71
N ILE A 4 -16.09 63.99 3.37
CA ILE A 4 -14.84 64.47 2.72
C ILE A 4 -13.63 63.63 3.16
N SER A 5 -13.80 62.78 4.20
CA SER A 5 -12.72 62.02 4.84
C SER A 5 -12.16 60.90 3.95
N ASP A 6 -13.02 60.18 3.20
CA ASP A 6 -12.61 58.89 2.61
C ASP A 6 -11.85 59.02 1.28
N ILE A 7 -11.90 60.17 0.60
CA ILE A 7 -11.17 60.41 -0.66
C ILE A 7 -9.72 60.86 -0.39
N ASN A 8 -9.44 61.42 0.80
CA ASN A 8 -8.14 62.00 1.12
C ASN A 8 -7.15 61.02 1.81
N GLU A 9 -7.58 59.81 2.17
CA GLU A 9 -6.74 58.83 2.89
C GLU A 9 -5.95 57.87 1.99
N ILE A 10 -6.00 58.03 0.67
CA ILE A 10 -5.19 57.21 -0.25
C ILE A 10 -3.97 58.02 -0.70
N LYS A 11 -2.79 57.69 -0.18
CA LYS A 11 -1.51 58.28 -0.61
C LYS A 11 -1.12 57.70 -1.97
N TYR A 12 -1.23 58.50 -3.03
CA TYR A 12 -0.68 58.22 -4.37
C TYR A 12 0.47 59.17 -4.68
N ASN A 13 1.54 58.65 -5.31
CA ASN A 13 2.84 59.33 -5.43
C ASN A 13 3.18 59.80 -6.85
N ASP A 14 2.22 59.85 -7.79
CA ASP A 14 2.52 60.19 -9.19
C ASP A 14 1.53 61.19 -9.84
N LYS A 15 2.04 62.02 -10.77
CA LYS A 15 1.29 63.14 -11.40
C LYS A 15 0.14 62.69 -12.32
N LYS A 16 0.08 61.42 -12.70
CA LYS A 16 -1.01 60.84 -13.53
C LYS A 16 -2.31 60.64 -12.75
N ASP A 17 -2.22 60.34 -11.45
CA ASP A 17 -3.39 60.05 -10.60
C ASP A 17 -4.15 61.33 -10.19
N GLN A 18 -3.47 62.48 -10.24
CA GLN A 18 -4.03 63.78 -9.88
C GLN A 18 -5.16 64.21 -10.83
N LYS A 19 -5.10 63.87 -12.13
CA LYS A 19 -6.18 64.16 -13.10
C LYS A 19 -7.45 63.32 -12.87
N ILE A 20 -7.31 62.10 -12.35
CA ILE A 20 -8.44 61.23 -12.03
C ILE A 20 -9.13 61.75 -10.76
N ILE A 21 -8.35 62.17 -9.76
CA ILE A 21 -8.86 62.85 -8.56
C ILE A 21 -9.59 64.15 -8.94
N GLU A 22 -9.01 64.97 -9.80
CA GLU A 22 -9.65 66.20 -10.31
C GLU A 22 -10.95 65.90 -11.07
N ALA A 23 -11.02 64.81 -11.85
CA ALA A 23 -12.22 64.41 -12.57
C ALA A 23 -13.36 63.95 -11.62
N TYR A 24 -13.05 63.18 -10.57
CA TYR A 24 -14.03 62.78 -9.55
C TYR A 24 -14.46 63.93 -8.66
N GLN A 25 -13.54 64.83 -8.29
CA GLN A 25 -13.88 66.07 -7.59
C GLN A 25 -14.80 66.96 -8.44
N LYS A 26 -14.57 67.03 -9.76
CA LYS A 26 -15.43 67.77 -10.70
C LYS A 26 -16.81 67.12 -10.88
N LYS A 27 -16.90 65.78 -10.94
CA LYS A 27 -18.17 65.03 -10.95
C LYS A 27 -18.95 65.21 -9.63
N TYR A 28 -18.28 65.15 -8.48
CA TYR A 28 -18.91 65.40 -7.18
C TYR A 28 -19.42 66.85 -7.07
N ALA A 29 -18.62 67.83 -7.52
CA ALA A 29 -19.03 69.23 -7.59
C ALA A 29 -20.26 69.42 -8.50
N ALA A 30 -20.33 68.71 -9.64
CA ALA A 30 -21.48 68.76 -10.55
C ALA A 30 -22.75 68.10 -9.95
N ILE A 31 -22.64 66.98 -9.22
CA ILE A 31 -23.77 66.35 -8.52
C ILE A 31 -24.27 67.24 -7.39
N LYS A 32 -23.36 67.86 -6.63
CA LYS A 32 -23.68 68.83 -5.59
C LYS A 32 -24.35 70.09 -6.18
N GLN A 33 -23.87 70.59 -7.31
CA GLN A 33 -24.47 71.73 -7.98
C GLN A 33 -25.85 71.40 -8.54
N LYS A 34 -26.05 70.23 -9.15
CA LYS A 34 -27.39 69.77 -9.57
C LYS A 34 -28.38 69.69 -8.42
N PHE A 35 -27.95 69.20 -7.25
CA PHE A 35 -28.80 69.19 -6.06
C PHE A 35 -29.12 70.62 -5.58
N LEU A 36 -28.13 71.51 -5.53
CA LEU A 36 -28.33 72.93 -5.18
C LEU A 36 -29.27 73.64 -6.15
N ASP A 37 -29.16 73.39 -7.45
CA ASP A 37 -30.04 73.96 -8.49
C ASP A 37 -31.45 73.40 -8.39
N SER A 38 -31.60 72.13 -7.98
CA SER A 38 -32.90 71.49 -7.75
C SER A 38 -33.63 72.10 -6.55
N ILE A 39 -32.90 72.52 -5.51
CA ILE A 39 -33.49 73.10 -4.28
C ILE A 39 -33.56 74.63 -4.25
N ASN A 40 -32.88 75.32 -5.17
CA ASN A 40 -32.91 76.79 -5.29
C ASN A 40 -34.06 77.33 -6.16
N GLN A 41 -35.01 76.47 -6.56
CA GLN A 41 -36.26 76.92 -7.19
C GLN A 41 -37.20 77.48 -6.12
N SER A 42 -37.75 78.67 -6.35
CA SER A 42 -38.45 79.49 -5.36
C SER A 42 -39.71 78.87 -4.73
N ASP A 43 -40.18 77.71 -5.23
CA ASP A 43 -41.39 77.00 -4.77
C ASP A 43 -41.19 75.47 -4.69
N ILE A 44 -40.08 74.97 -4.13
CA ILE A 44 -39.88 73.52 -3.97
C ILE A 44 -40.83 72.94 -2.90
N THR A 45 -41.67 71.98 -3.29
CA THR A 45 -42.55 71.26 -2.35
C THR A 45 -41.78 70.20 -1.54
N PRO A 46 -42.25 69.79 -0.35
CA PRO A 46 -41.58 68.75 0.45
C PRO A 46 -41.34 67.43 -0.31
N ASN A 47 -42.27 67.02 -1.18
CA ASN A 47 -42.10 65.84 -2.03
C ASN A 47 -41.03 66.03 -3.12
N GLN A 48 -40.90 67.24 -3.68
CA GLN A 48 -39.85 67.55 -4.64
C GLN A 48 -38.48 67.64 -3.97
N LEU A 49 -38.42 68.14 -2.72
CA LEU A 49 -37.21 68.13 -1.91
C LEU A 49 -36.76 66.72 -1.54
N GLU A 50 -37.70 65.86 -1.12
CA GLU A 50 -37.44 64.44 -0.83
C GLU A 50 -36.95 63.71 -2.10
N THR A 51 -37.57 64.01 -3.25
CA THR A 51 -37.16 63.45 -4.55
C THR A 51 -35.76 63.92 -4.94
N ALA A 52 -35.47 65.22 -4.86
CA ALA A 52 -34.15 65.78 -5.14
C ALA A 52 -33.08 65.22 -4.20
N LYS A 53 -33.43 64.98 -2.92
CA LYS A 53 -32.55 64.39 -1.92
C LYS A 53 -32.29 62.91 -2.19
N ASN A 54 -33.30 62.15 -2.61
CA ASN A 54 -33.15 60.75 -3.01
C ASN A 54 -32.35 60.63 -4.31
N THR A 55 -32.58 61.48 -5.31
CA THR A 55 -31.78 61.54 -6.53
C THR A 55 -30.34 61.90 -6.22
N TYR A 56 -30.09 62.89 -5.36
CA TYR A 56 -28.74 63.24 -4.90
C TYR A 56 -28.06 62.09 -4.14
N LEU A 57 -28.79 61.38 -3.28
CA LEU A 57 -28.26 60.20 -2.58
C LEU A 57 -27.94 59.06 -3.54
N ASN A 58 -28.78 58.84 -4.55
CA ASN A 58 -28.60 57.78 -5.54
C ASN A 58 -27.42 58.10 -6.47
N ASP A 59 -27.30 59.35 -6.94
CA ASP A 59 -26.17 59.82 -7.74
C ASP A 59 -24.86 59.79 -6.93
N LEU A 60 -24.92 60.11 -5.64
CA LEU A 60 -23.77 60.02 -4.74
C LEU A 60 -23.37 58.57 -4.45
N ASN A 61 -24.33 57.66 -4.28
CA ASN A 61 -24.06 56.23 -4.12
C ASN A 61 -23.51 55.62 -5.41
N ASN A 62 -24.03 56.01 -6.58
CA ASN A 62 -23.47 55.62 -7.87
C ASN A 62 -22.06 56.16 -8.07
N LEU A 63 -21.76 57.39 -7.65
CA LEU A 63 -20.39 57.93 -7.68
C LEU A 63 -19.47 57.18 -6.71
N LYS A 64 -19.97 56.80 -5.52
CA LYS A 64 -19.22 55.97 -4.57
C LYS A 64 -18.93 54.58 -5.12
N GLU A 65 -19.91 53.96 -5.79
CA GLU A 65 -19.70 52.67 -6.45
C GLU A 65 -18.75 52.84 -7.64
N GLU A 66 -18.85 53.92 -8.45
CA GLU A 66 -17.89 54.24 -9.53
C GLU A 66 -16.47 54.40 -8.98
N VAL A 67 -16.30 55.14 -7.86
CA VAL A 67 -14.99 55.34 -7.21
C VAL A 67 -14.49 54.04 -6.62
N LYS A 68 -15.35 53.23 -5.98
CA LYS A 68 -15.00 51.92 -5.44
C LYS A 68 -14.63 50.93 -6.54
N THR A 69 -15.41 50.83 -7.63
CA THR A 69 -15.11 50.01 -8.81
C THR A 69 -13.84 50.49 -9.51
N THR A 70 -13.59 51.80 -9.57
CA THR A 70 -12.35 52.36 -10.14
C THR A 70 -11.17 52.13 -9.23
N ASN A 71 -11.33 52.19 -7.91
CA ASN A 71 -10.30 51.88 -6.93
C ASN A 71 -10.02 50.37 -6.88
N ASP A 72 -11.04 49.53 -6.97
CA ASP A 72 -10.93 48.07 -7.10
C ASP A 72 -10.27 47.70 -8.43
N SER A 73 -10.60 48.43 -9.51
CA SER A 73 -10.00 48.31 -10.83
C SER A 73 -8.57 48.86 -10.88
N LEU A 74 -8.23 49.90 -10.11
CA LEU A 74 -6.87 50.42 -9.94
C LEU A 74 -6.05 49.47 -9.07
N VAL A 75 -6.61 48.91 -8.00
CA VAL A 75 -6.01 47.83 -7.19
C VAL A 75 -5.83 46.57 -8.04
N LEU A 76 -6.75 46.27 -8.96
CA LEU A 76 -6.59 45.23 -9.99
C LEU A 76 -5.55 45.61 -11.04
N LEU A 77 -5.44 46.88 -11.44
CA LEU A 77 -4.42 47.38 -12.37
C LEU A 77 -3.03 47.37 -11.74
N THR A 78 -2.90 47.68 -10.45
CA THR A 78 -1.69 47.51 -9.63
C THR A 78 -1.37 46.02 -9.46
N LYS A 79 -2.37 45.15 -9.37
CA LYS A 79 -2.21 43.67 -9.37
C LYS A 79 -1.93 43.06 -10.76
N VAL A 80 -2.18 43.79 -11.85
CA VAL A 80 -1.96 43.37 -13.25
C VAL A 80 -0.68 43.99 -13.84
N THR A 81 -0.10 44.99 -13.17
CA THR A 81 1.22 45.53 -13.51
C THR A 81 2.36 44.91 -12.70
N ASP A 82 2.05 43.99 -11.78
CA ASP A 82 3.05 43.29 -11.01
C ASP A 82 3.61 42.08 -11.78
N LYS A 83 4.88 42.21 -12.20
CA LYS A 83 5.72 41.11 -12.70
C LYS A 83 5.76 39.91 -11.74
N GLU A 84 5.36 40.10 -10.48
CA GLU A 84 5.23 39.01 -9.51
C GLU A 84 4.12 38.03 -9.86
N LYS A 85 3.01 38.41 -10.50
CA LYS A 85 1.93 37.44 -10.80
C LYS A 85 2.18 36.63 -12.08
N GLU A 86 2.87 37.22 -13.05
CA GLU A 86 3.45 36.50 -14.20
C GLU A 86 4.55 35.55 -13.72
N SER A 87 5.39 36.00 -12.77
CA SER A 87 6.38 35.15 -12.11
C SER A 87 5.75 34.10 -11.20
N GLU A 88 4.60 34.34 -10.55
CA GLU A 88 3.91 33.38 -9.67
C GLU A 88 3.14 32.33 -10.48
N LEU A 89 2.62 32.70 -11.67
CA LEU A 89 2.06 31.77 -12.66
C LEU A 89 3.17 30.94 -13.35
N LEU A 90 4.32 31.54 -13.67
CA LEU A 90 5.52 30.83 -14.14
C LEU A 90 6.14 29.96 -13.03
N LEU A 91 6.07 30.40 -11.77
CA LEU A 91 6.55 29.67 -10.61
C LEU A 91 5.61 28.51 -10.25
N GLN A 92 4.28 28.62 -10.47
CA GLN A 92 3.35 27.49 -10.37
C GLN A 92 3.57 26.44 -11.49
N ILE A 93 3.99 26.88 -12.69
CA ILE A 93 4.46 25.99 -13.76
C ILE A 93 5.81 25.34 -13.40
N GLN A 94 6.72 26.07 -12.73
CA GLN A 94 8.04 25.56 -12.34
C GLN A 94 8.05 24.74 -11.04
N THR A 95 7.08 24.93 -10.13
CA THR A 95 6.98 24.18 -8.86
C THR A 95 6.13 22.92 -8.94
N SER A 96 5.45 22.67 -10.07
CA SER A 96 4.71 21.43 -10.34
C SER A 96 5.58 20.32 -10.95
N ALA A 97 6.88 20.32 -10.64
CA ALA A 97 7.84 19.29 -11.03
C ALA A 97 7.70 17.95 -10.26
N SER A 98 6.54 17.67 -9.66
CA SER A 98 6.26 16.37 -9.04
C SER A 98 4.81 15.92 -9.29
N LEU A 99 4.66 15.08 -10.33
CA LEU A 99 3.57 14.11 -10.59
C LEU A 99 2.14 14.67 -10.81
N ASP A 100 1.70 14.76 -12.08
CA ASP A 100 0.44 14.20 -12.67
C ASP A 100 -0.10 15.03 -13.89
N LEU A 101 0.00 14.46 -15.10
CA LEU A 101 -0.27 15.10 -16.41
C LEU A 101 -1.74 15.59 -16.65
N PRO A 102 -2.79 15.00 -16.07
CA PRO A 102 -4.18 15.44 -16.28
C PRO A 102 -4.51 16.82 -15.66
N LYS A 103 -3.89 17.18 -14.53
CA LYS A 103 -4.11 18.49 -13.87
C LYS A 103 -3.51 19.67 -14.63
N ILE A 104 -2.43 19.43 -15.38
CA ILE A 104 -1.81 20.42 -16.28
C ILE A 104 -2.75 20.74 -17.45
N GLN A 105 -3.41 19.72 -18.01
CA GLN A 105 -4.38 19.90 -19.09
C GLN A 105 -5.66 20.62 -18.61
N GLU A 106 -6.11 20.36 -17.37
CA GLU A 106 -7.26 21.04 -16.77
C GLU A 106 -6.96 22.52 -16.47
N THR A 107 -5.76 22.83 -15.97
CA THR A 107 -5.31 24.20 -15.69
C THR A 107 -5.14 25.01 -16.98
N LYS A 108 -4.55 24.41 -18.03
CA LYS A 108 -4.45 25.01 -19.38
C LYS A 108 -5.85 25.33 -19.96
N LYS A 109 -6.80 24.41 -19.84
CA LYS A 109 -8.16 24.56 -20.34
C LYS A 109 -8.95 25.66 -19.60
N ASN A 110 -8.73 25.81 -18.29
CA ASN A 110 -9.35 26.87 -17.49
C ASN A 110 -8.79 28.26 -17.86
N ILE A 111 -7.47 28.36 -18.10
CA ILE A 111 -6.83 29.60 -18.57
C ILE A 111 -7.29 29.97 -20.00
N GLU A 112 -7.38 28.99 -20.91
CA GLU A 112 -7.89 29.21 -22.27
C GLU A 112 -9.36 29.68 -22.27
N ASN A 113 -10.20 29.16 -21.37
CA ASN A 113 -11.58 29.61 -21.21
C ASN A 113 -11.69 31.02 -20.62
N GLN A 114 -10.78 31.39 -19.72
CA GLN A 114 -10.78 32.71 -19.08
C GLN A 114 -10.31 33.81 -20.04
N ILE A 115 -9.24 33.56 -20.82
CA ILE A 115 -8.79 34.43 -21.93
C ILE A 115 -9.88 34.61 -22.99
N LYS A 116 -10.60 33.53 -23.31
CA LYS A 116 -11.70 33.58 -24.29
C LYS A 116 -12.87 34.44 -23.80
N THR A 117 -13.21 34.33 -22.51
CA THR A 117 -14.29 35.12 -21.88
C THR A 117 -13.96 36.61 -21.86
N GLU A 118 -12.73 36.98 -21.51
CA GLU A 118 -12.27 38.37 -21.47
C GLU A 118 -12.11 38.98 -22.87
N LYS A 119 -11.72 38.18 -23.87
CA LYS A 119 -11.68 38.60 -25.29
C LYS A 119 -13.09 38.85 -25.85
N ASP A 120 -14.07 38.03 -25.49
CA ASP A 120 -15.47 38.19 -25.91
C ASP A 120 -16.10 39.43 -25.25
N GLU A 121 -15.73 39.77 -24.01
CA GLU A 121 -16.12 41.03 -23.35
C GLU A 121 -15.48 42.27 -24.01
N PHE A 122 -14.20 42.19 -24.40
CA PHE A 122 -13.51 43.27 -25.12
C PHE A 122 -14.12 43.54 -26.51
N VAL A 123 -14.46 42.49 -27.27
CA VAL A 123 -15.12 42.60 -28.58
C VAL A 123 -16.54 43.16 -28.46
N THR A 124 -17.26 42.81 -27.40
CA THR A 124 -18.61 43.34 -27.09
C THR A 124 -18.54 44.85 -26.74
N ASN A 125 -17.51 45.28 -26.02
CA ASN A 125 -17.30 46.70 -25.72
C ASN A 125 -16.85 47.52 -26.94
N LEU A 126 -16.07 46.93 -27.86
CA LEU A 126 -15.61 47.59 -29.08
C LEU A 126 -16.74 47.79 -30.11
N SER A 127 -17.64 46.80 -30.24
CA SER A 127 -18.77 46.83 -31.17
C SER A 127 -19.86 47.84 -30.76
N THR A 128 -19.90 48.24 -29.49
CA THR A 128 -20.83 49.27 -28.97
C THR A 128 -20.40 50.71 -29.34
N SER A 129 -19.19 50.92 -29.88
CA SER A 129 -18.63 52.25 -30.20
C SER A 129 -18.69 52.68 -31.68
N SER A 130 -19.34 51.93 -32.58
CA SER A 130 -19.30 52.20 -34.04
C SER A 130 -20.66 52.53 -34.67
N SER A 131 -21.06 53.80 -34.64
CA SER A 131 -22.19 54.31 -35.44
C SER A 131 -21.87 55.50 -36.35
N ILE A 132 -20.64 56.02 -36.42
CA ILE A 132 -20.33 57.26 -37.18
C ILE A 132 -19.30 57.06 -38.31
N LEU A 133 -18.89 55.83 -38.65
CA LEU A 133 -17.83 55.61 -39.65
C LEU A 133 -18.17 54.59 -40.76
N SER A 134 -19.42 54.53 -41.23
CA SER A 134 -19.89 53.48 -42.14
C SER A 134 -20.02 53.85 -43.63
N GLU A 135 -19.68 55.08 -44.06
CA GLU A 135 -19.91 55.50 -45.46
C GLU A 135 -18.68 55.95 -46.28
N VAL A 136 -17.48 56.05 -45.71
CA VAL A 136 -16.23 56.28 -46.49
C VAL A 136 -15.31 55.06 -46.50
N LYS A 137 -15.63 54.03 -45.69
CA LYS A 137 -14.76 52.88 -45.44
C LYS A 137 -14.90 51.72 -46.43
N ARG A 138 -15.89 51.75 -47.34
CA ARG A 138 -16.36 50.54 -48.03
C ARG A 138 -15.50 50.09 -49.23
N ASP A 139 -14.78 51.00 -49.89
CA ASP A 139 -14.08 50.65 -51.14
C ASP A 139 -12.54 50.65 -51.05
N ILE A 140 -11.93 51.38 -50.12
CA ILE A 140 -10.45 51.47 -50.01
C ILE A 140 -9.88 50.48 -48.98
N LEU A 141 -10.58 50.26 -47.86
CA LEU A 141 -10.07 49.43 -46.76
C LEU A 141 -10.23 47.93 -46.98
N ASN A 142 -11.22 47.47 -47.75
CA ASN A 142 -11.38 46.04 -48.06
C ASN A 142 -10.18 45.45 -48.82
N SER A 143 -9.51 46.22 -49.70
CA SER A 143 -8.32 45.73 -50.41
C SER A 143 -7.10 45.57 -49.48
N TYR A 144 -6.96 46.47 -48.50
CA TYR A 144 -5.87 46.45 -47.53
C TYR A 144 -6.09 45.43 -46.41
N ASP A 145 -7.32 45.33 -45.89
CA ASP A 145 -7.69 44.35 -44.87
C ASP A 145 -7.57 42.92 -45.40
N GLN A 146 -7.86 42.69 -46.69
CA GLN A 146 -7.65 41.39 -47.34
C GLN A 146 -6.16 41.03 -47.44
N LYS A 147 -5.29 41.99 -47.83
CA LYS A 147 -3.83 41.78 -47.89
C LYS A 147 -3.18 41.63 -46.51
N ILE A 148 -3.65 42.37 -45.50
CA ILE A 148 -3.21 42.22 -44.12
C ILE A 148 -3.65 40.86 -43.55
N ASN A 149 -4.85 40.38 -43.90
CA ASN A 149 -5.32 39.06 -43.51
C ASN A 149 -4.56 37.94 -44.23
N ASP A 150 -4.20 38.10 -45.50
CA ASP A 150 -3.35 37.15 -46.23
C ASP A 150 -1.93 37.11 -45.64
N LEU A 151 -1.35 38.26 -45.27
CA LEU A 151 -0.08 38.35 -44.56
C LEU A 151 -0.14 37.74 -43.15
N LYS A 152 -1.23 37.97 -42.40
CA LYS A 152 -1.46 37.30 -41.10
C LYS A 152 -1.59 35.79 -41.25
N ASN A 153 -2.22 35.30 -42.31
CA ASN A 153 -2.32 33.88 -42.59
C ASN A 153 -0.97 33.27 -43.00
N GLN A 154 -0.14 34.00 -43.77
CA GLN A 154 1.24 33.58 -44.08
C GLN A 154 2.14 33.58 -42.84
N ILE A 155 2.00 34.57 -41.94
CA ILE A 155 2.70 34.61 -40.65
C ILE A 155 2.25 33.45 -39.73
N ASN A 156 0.96 33.14 -39.70
CA ASN A 156 0.44 32.01 -38.90
C ASN A 156 0.87 30.64 -39.46
N GLN A 157 1.04 30.49 -40.78
CA GLN A 157 1.63 29.27 -41.38
C GLN A 157 3.12 29.09 -41.07
N LEU A 158 3.85 30.17 -40.74
CA LEU A 158 5.24 30.13 -40.30
C LEU A 158 5.38 29.74 -38.81
N ASN A 159 4.32 29.88 -38.01
CA ASN A 159 4.32 29.74 -36.54
C ASN A 159 3.78 28.39 -35.99
N THR A 160 3.60 27.36 -36.82
CA THR A 160 3.29 26.00 -36.34
C THR A 160 4.54 25.31 -35.75
N GLU A 161 4.39 24.60 -34.63
CA GLU A 161 5.47 23.90 -33.88
C GLU A 161 6.39 23.02 -34.74
N GLU A 162 5.92 22.53 -35.89
CA GLU A 162 6.72 21.75 -36.85
C GLU A 162 7.80 22.58 -37.57
N ASN A 163 7.61 23.90 -37.72
CA ASN A 163 8.53 24.82 -38.41
C ASN A 163 9.51 25.57 -37.50
N ILE A 164 9.26 25.60 -36.18
CA ILE A 164 10.19 26.21 -35.20
C ILE A 164 11.46 25.36 -35.02
N ASN A 165 11.38 24.05 -35.31
CA ASN A 165 12.48 23.11 -35.09
C ASN A 165 13.33 22.79 -36.34
N ASN A 166 13.04 23.35 -37.53
CA ASN A 166 13.85 23.14 -38.75
C ASN A 166 14.16 24.45 -39.49
N LEU A 167 15.32 25.04 -39.21
CA LEU A 167 15.87 26.21 -39.90
C LEU A 167 16.56 25.82 -41.22
N THR A 168 15.85 25.93 -42.35
CA THR A 168 16.45 25.88 -43.70
C THR A 168 16.38 27.24 -44.42
N LEU A 169 17.37 27.47 -45.29
CA LEU A 169 17.67 28.69 -46.06
C LEU A 169 16.45 29.35 -46.74
N GLN A 170 15.45 28.55 -47.14
CA GLN A 170 14.18 28.99 -47.73
C GLN A 170 13.35 29.93 -46.83
N ASN A 171 13.43 29.78 -45.50
CA ASN A 171 12.65 30.60 -44.57
C ASN A 171 13.27 31.99 -44.35
N ARG A 172 14.58 32.13 -44.55
CA ARG A 172 15.30 33.42 -44.50
C ARG A 172 14.97 34.26 -45.74
N GLU A 173 14.94 33.65 -46.92
CA GLU A 173 14.56 34.32 -48.19
C GLU A 173 13.09 34.78 -48.21
N LYS A 174 12.16 33.96 -47.69
CA LYS A 174 10.74 34.35 -47.57
C LYS A 174 10.53 35.51 -46.59
N SER A 175 11.25 35.50 -45.47
CA SER A 175 11.20 36.60 -44.48
C SER A 175 11.81 37.90 -45.03
N GLN A 176 12.88 37.81 -45.83
CA GLN A 176 13.48 38.95 -46.53
C GLN A 176 12.50 39.57 -47.54
N LYS A 177 11.77 38.74 -48.28
CA LYS A 177 10.78 39.18 -49.28
C LYS A 177 9.59 39.91 -48.65
N VAL A 178 9.11 39.45 -47.50
CA VAL A 178 8.05 40.11 -46.71
C VAL A 178 8.54 41.44 -46.13
N LEU A 179 9.80 41.53 -45.70
CA LEU A 179 10.40 42.77 -45.22
C LEU A 179 10.54 43.81 -46.35
N GLU A 180 10.95 43.39 -47.55
CA GLU A 180 11.02 44.24 -48.74
C GLU A 180 9.65 44.75 -49.21
N GLU A 181 8.61 43.92 -49.18
CA GLU A 181 7.24 44.34 -49.52
C GLU A 181 6.65 45.30 -48.48
N THR A 182 6.97 45.10 -47.19
CA THR A 182 6.55 45.98 -46.09
C THR A 182 7.24 47.35 -46.17
N GLN A 183 8.53 47.38 -46.54
CA GLN A 183 9.26 48.62 -46.76
C GLN A 183 8.73 49.40 -47.99
N LYS A 184 8.38 48.70 -49.08
CA LYS A 184 7.75 49.32 -50.27
C LYS A 184 6.37 49.93 -49.95
N LEU A 185 5.56 49.25 -49.15
CA LEU A 185 4.26 49.76 -48.70
C LEU A 185 4.39 50.98 -47.77
N LYS A 186 5.40 51.00 -46.91
CA LYS A 186 5.71 52.15 -46.06
C LYS A 186 6.14 53.38 -46.88
N GLN A 187 7.00 53.18 -47.89
CA GLN A 187 7.44 54.27 -48.79
C GLN A 187 6.26 54.88 -49.59
N ILE A 188 5.31 54.05 -50.03
CA ILE A 188 4.08 54.52 -50.69
C ILE A 188 3.16 55.27 -49.72
N ALA A 189 3.02 54.78 -48.48
CA ALA A 189 2.23 55.45 -47.45
C ALA A 189 2.80 56.82 -47.08
N ASP A 190 4.13 56.96 -47.01
CA ASP A 190 4.81 58.24 -46.75
C ASP A 190 4.62 59.23 -47.92
N ILE A 191 4.64 58.76 -49.17
CA ILE A 191 4.32 59.58 -50.37
C ILE A 191 2.88 60.11 -50.31
N ILE A 192 1.92 59.27 -49.91
CA ILE A 192 0.50 59.66 -49.78
C ILE A 192 0.29 60.67 -48.66
N PHE A 193 1.01 60.50 -47.55
CA PHE A 193 0.92 61.40 -46.39
C PHE A 193 1.41 62.83 -46.70
N HIS A 194 2.39 62.99 -47.61
CA HIS A 194 2.92 64.29 -48.04
C HIS A 194 2.15 64.98 -49.17
N LEU A 195 1.04 64.39 -49.65
CA LEU A 195 0.18 65.00 -50.67
C LEU A 195 -0.87 65.99 -50.11
N LYS A 196 -1.10 66.03 -48.79
CA LYS A 196 -2.21 66.81 -48.19
C LYS A 196 -2.17 68.30 -48.53
N ASP A 197 -0.98 68.91 -48.56
CA ASP A 197 -0.80 70.37 -48.64
C ASP A 197 -0.44 70.91 -50.05
N ARG A 198 -0.49 70.07 -51.11
CA ARG A 198 -0.10 70.45 -52.49
C ARG A 198 -1.26 71.01 -53.34
N ASN A 199 -0.96 71.75 -54.40
CA ASN A 199 -1.95 72.29 -55.33
C ASN A 199 -2.67 71.16 -56.12
N PRO A 200 -3.87 71.42 -56.69
CA PRO A 200 -4.68 70.41 -57.38
C PRO A 200 -4.09 69.82 -58.68
N ASP A 201 -3.32 70.60 -59.43
CA ASP A 201 -2.74 70.19 -60.72
C ASP A 201 -1.54 69.25 -60.51
N ASP A 202 -0.70 69.51 -59.50
CA ASP A 202 0.42 68.65 -59.10
C ASP A 202 -0.07 67.30 -58.55
N LYS A 203 -1.19 67.31 -57.81
CA LYS A 203 -1.87 66.11 -57.31
C LYS A 203 -2.34 65.21 -58.46
N LYS A 204 -2.86 65.81 -59.53
CA LYS A 204 -3.40 65.07 -60.69
C LYS A 204 -2.31 64.38 -61.50
N VAL A 205 -1.17 65.04 -61.73
CA VAL A 205 -0.03 64.46 -62.48
C VAL A 205 0.56 63.24 -61.75
N ILE A 206 0.65 63.27 -60.43
CA ILE A 206 1.19 62.17 -59.61
C ILE A 206 0.20 60.99 -59.54
N VAL A 207 -1.10 61.27 -59.43
CA VAL A 207 -2.17 60.25 -59.42
C VAL A 207 -2.29 59.54 -60.77
N ASP A 208 -2.19 60.27 -61.89
CA ASP A 208 -2.23 59.69 -63.24
C ASP A 208 -0.99 58.82 -63.55
N ALA A 209 0.16 59.11 -62.90
CA ALA A 209 1.36 58.28 -63.00
C ALA A 209 1.24 57.00 -62.15
N LEU A 210 0.66 57.07 -60.95
CA LEU A 210 0.42 55.92 -60.07
C LEU A 210 -0.58 54.91 -60.66
N ASN A 211 -1.62 55.39 -61.36
CA ASN A 211 -2.64 54.55 -61.99
C ASN A 211 -2.15 53.74 -63.21
N LYS A 212 -0.93 53.99 -63.70
CA LYS A 212 -0.34 53.26 -64.84
C LYS A 212 0.57 52.10 -64.43
N VAL A 213 0.78 51.89 -63.13
CA VAL A 213 1.59 50.78 -62.61
C VAL A 213 0.71 49.53 -62.51
N ASP A 214 0.94 48.54 -63.39
CA ASP A 214 0.24 47.26 -63.35
C ASP A 214 0.86 46.34 -62.29
N PHE A 215 0.06 45.97 -61.29
CA PHE A 215 0.47 45.12 -60.16
C PHE A 215 0.03 43.66 -60.30
N SER A 216 -0.52 43.28 -61.45
CA SER A 216 -1.05 41.94 -61.67
C SER A 216 -0.08 41.06 -62.45
N ASN A 217 0.74 40.29 -61.74
CA ASN A 217 1.25 39.03 -62.31
C ASN A 217 1.31 37.96 -61.23
N ASN A 218 0.28 37.11 -61.26
CA ASN A 218 0.13 35.88 -60.51
C ASN A 218 0.21 34.73 -61.53
N SER A 219 0.80 33.58 -61.14
CA SER A 219 0.94 32.31 -61.90
C SER A 219 2.32 32.09 -62.54
N SER A 220 2.95 30.91 -62.58
CA SER A 220 2.86 29.63 -61.87
C SER A 220 4.11 28.84 -62.32
N ASN A 221 4.57 27.90 -61.50
CA ASN A 221 5.39 26.72 -61.82
C ASN A 221 5.94 26.54 -63.26
N SER A 222 7.26 26.46 -63.42
CA SER A 222 7.92 25.44 -64.26
C SER A 222 9.44 25.44 -64.08
N ASP A 223 10.02 24.25 -63.87
CA ASP A 223 11.40 23.92 -64.25
C ASP A 223 11.63 24.29 -65.72
N ASP A 224 12.60 25.15 -66.03
CA ASP A 224 13.52 24.92 -67.15
C ASP A 224 14.70 25.90 -67.09
N THR A 225 15.91 25.34 -67.16
CA THR A 225 17.14 26.09 -67.41
C THR A 225 17.25 26.32 -68.90
N THR A 226 17.10 27.56 -69.37
CA THR A 226 17.90 28.22 -70.43
C THR A 226 17.17 29.44 -71.02
N SER A 227 17.99 30.40 -71.46
CA SER A 227 17.67 31.58 -72.28
C SER A 227 17.54 32.91 -71.55
N THR A 228 18.51 33.74 -71.91
CA THR A 228 18.66 35.19 -71.77
C THR A 228 17.55 36.00 -72.45
N ASP A 229 17.43 37.23 -71.96
CA ASP A 229 16.84 38.46 -72.52
C ASP A 229 15.37 38.86 -72.22
N ASP A 230 15.30 40.12 -71.77
CA ASP A 230 14.22 41.11 -71.85
C ASP A 230 12.86 40.83 -71.19
N SER A 231 12.75 41.14 -69.89
CA SER A 231 11.52 41.79 -69.37
C SER A 231 11.60 42.44 -67.97
N SER A 232 12.71 42.37 -67.21
CA SER A 232 12.72 42.89 -65.82
C SER A 232 12.96 44.42 -65.67
N ASN A 233 13.23 45.15 -66.75
CA ASN A 233 13.64 46.57 -66.68
C ASN A 233 12.52 47.60 -66.82
N ASN A 234 11.25 47.22 -67.04
CA ASN A 234 10.21 48.22 -67.32
C ASN A 234 9.49 48.76 -66.06
N THR A 235 9.39 47.96 -64.98
CA THR A 235 8.65 48.36 -63.77
C THR A 235 9.52 49.12 -62.75
N GLN A 236 10.81 48.78 -62.64
CA GLN A 236 11.77 49.44 -61.73
C GLN A 236 12.13 50.85 -62.20
N THR A 237 12.22 51.06 -63.53
CA THR A 237 12.53 52.36 -64.15
C THR A 237 11.40 53.37 -63.92
N THR A 238 10.14 52.93 -64.01
CA THR A 238 8.96 53.79 -63.86
C THR A 238 8.76 54.32 -62.43
N ILE A 239 9.15 53.56 -61.40
CA ILE A 239 9.06 53.98 -59.99
C ILE A 239 10.19 54.97 -59.63
N ASN A 240 11.41 54.72 -60.13
CA ASN A 240 12.54 55.64 -59.95
C ASN A 240 12.34 56.97 -60.72
N ASP A 241 11.69 56.93 -61.89
CA ASP A 241 11.33 58.13 -62.65
C ASP A 241 10.28 58.97 -61.92
N VAL A 242 9.32 58.35 -61.22
CA VAL A 242 8.33 59.04 -60.36
C VAL A 242 8.99 59.63 -59.10
N LEU A 243 9.98 58.94 -58.51
CA LEU A 243 10.80 59.42 -57.39
C LEU A 243 11.66 60.63 -57.80
N ALA A 244 12.28 60.59 -58.98
CA ALA A 244 13.06 61.70 -59.54
C ALA A 244 12.17 62.91 -59.90
N LEU A 245 10.94 62.68 -60.39
CA LEU A 245 9.96 63.74 -60.66
C LEU A 245 9.47 64.41 -59.36
N ALA A 246 9.25 63.63 -58.30
CA ALA A 246 8.83 64.11 -56.99
C ALA A 246 9.94 64.89 -56.24
N GLN A 247 11.20 64.49 -56.39
CA GLN A 247 12.37 65.20 -55.85
C GLN A 247 12.68 66.50 -56.63
N LYS A 248 12.56 66.51 -57.97
CA LYS A 248 12.66 67.76 -58.78
C LYS A 248 11.65 68.83 -58.38
N LEU A 249 10.46 68.42 -57.90
CA LEU A 249 9.43 69.34 -57.40
C LEU A 249 9.66 69.84 -55.97
N ASN A 250 10.47 69.14 -55.15
CA ASN A 250 10.71 69.48 -53.75
C ASN A 250 11.78 70.57 -53.55
N ASN A 251 12.74 70.70 -54.48
CA ASN A 251 13.81 71.71 -54.42
C ASN A 251 13.37 73.14 -54.82
N LYS A 252 12.07 73.42 -54.91
CA LYS A 252 11.53 74.67 -55.49
C LYS A 252 11.20 75.77 -54.47
N GLN A 253 11.67 75.69 -53.23
CA GLN A 253 11.31 76.63 -52.17
C GLN A 253 12.27 77.84 -52.03
N THR A 254 13.51 77.72 -52.50
CA THR A 254 14.50 78.83 -52.58
C THR A 254 14.53 79.48 -53.97
N VAL A 255 13.50 79.24 -54.80
CA VAL A 255 13.36 79.88 -56.11
C VAL A 255 12.46 81.12 -56.02
N LYS A 256 11.79 81.41 -54.89
CA LYS A 256 10.75 82.47 -54.83
C LYS A 256 11.19 83.90 -55.18
N GLN A 257 12.46 84.27 -55.02
CA GLN A 257 12.97 85.56 -55.50
C GLN A 257 13.22 85.55 -57.02
N ASN A 258 13.77 84.46 -57.56
CA ASN A 258 13.96 84.25 -59.00
C ASN A 258 12.66 83.91 -59.75
N ASP A 259 11.68 83.27 -59.11
CA ASP A 259 10.37 82.97 -59.65
C ASP A 259 9.48 84.21 -59.65
N LYS A 260 9.67 85.17 -58.74
CA LYS A 260 9.00 86.49 -58.85
C LYS A 260 9.60 87.30 -60.00
N ILE A 261 10.92 87.36 -60.14
CA ILE A 261 11.58 88.00 -61.29
C ILE A 261 11.20 87.27 -62.60
N SER A 262 11.13 85.93 -62.60
CA SER A 262 10.77 85.10 -63.75
C SER A 262 9.27 85.15 -64.08
N ALA A 263 8.36 85.18 -63.10
CA ALA A 263 6.92 85.30 -63.34
C ALA A 263 6.52 86.72 -63.78
N VAL A 264 7.15 87.75 -63.23
CA VAL A 264 7.00 89.15 -63.67
C VAL A 264 7.59 89.32 -65.07
N ASN A 265 8.78 88.79 -65.34
CA ASN A 265 9.37 88.83 -66.68
C ASN A 265 8.58 87.98 -67.70
N LYS A 266 7.96 86.86 -67.28
CA LYS A 266 7.14 86.00 -68.15
C LYS A 266 5.82 86.66 -68.55
N LYS A 267 5.13 87.36 -67.65
CA LYS A 267 3.95 88.16 -67.98
C LYS A 267 4.27 89.35 -68.91
N LEU A 268 5.47 89.93 -68.80
CA LEU A 268 6.00 90.94 -69.74
C LEU A 268 6.33 90.34 -71.12
N LEU A 269 6.96 89.16 -71.11
CA LEU A 269 7.40 88.45 -72.31
C LEU A 269 6.21 88.08 -73.19
N ASP A 270 5.10 87.64 -72.58
CA ASP A 270 3.85 87.25 -73.26
C ASP A 270 3.04 88.44 -73.78
N ALA A 271 3.23 89.65 -73.22
CA ALA A 271 2.42 90.82 -73.57
C ALA A 271 2.99 91.67 -74.73
N VAL A 272 4.28 91.56 -75.05
CA VAL A 272 4.94 92.54 -75.94
C VAL A 272 5.87 91.90 -77.01
N ILE A 273 6.62 90.81 -76.80
CA ILE A 273 7.74 90.42 -77.70
C ILE A 273 7.40 89.29 -78.72
N ASN A 274 7.93 89.34 -79.94
CA ASN A 274 7.86 88.27 -80.97
C ASN A 274 8.54 86.96 -80.53
N ASP A 275 7.90 85.81 -80.77
CA ASP A 275 8.30 84.41 -80.50
C ASP A 275 9.81 84.11 -80.61
N LYS A 276 10.52 84.65 -81.60
CA LYS A 276 11.94 84.30 -81.84
C LYS A 276 12.89 84.81 -80.74
N LYS A 277 12.59 85.96 -80.13
CA LYS A 277 13.40 86.50 -79.02
C LYS A 277 13.02 85.88 -77.67
N GLN A 278 11.80 85.36 -77.52
CA GLN A 278 11.39 84.66 -76.31
C GLN A 278 12.21 83.38 -76.08
N GLU A 279 12.43 82.59 -77.14
CA GLU A 279 13.15 81.32 -77.01
C GLU A 279 14.65 81.52 -76.74
N GLU A 280 15.26 82.55 -77.32
CA GLU A 280 16.65 82.95 -77.04
C GLU A 280 16.83 83.40 -75.58
N PHE A 281 15.84 84.13 -75.04
CA PHE A 281 15.82 84.54 -73.64
C PHE A 281 15.64 83.35 -72.69
N LYS A 282 14.77 82.40 -73.05
CA LYS A 282 14.51 81.17 -72.32
C LYS A 282 15.76 80.27 -72.26
N GLN A 283 16.49 80.11 -73.37
CA GLN A 283 17.74 79.33 -73.40
C GLN A 283 18.84 79.95 -72.52
N ARG A 284 18.98 81.28 -72.52
CA ARG A 284 19.96 81.98 -71.65
C ARG A 284 19.59 81.86 -70.17
N LEU A 285 18.30 81.85 -69.84
CA LEU A 285 17.80 81.59 -68.48
C LEU A 285 18.08 80.14 -68.05
N GLU A 286 17.86 79.18 -68.95
CA GLU A 286 18.04 77.74 -68.69
C GLU A 286 19.53 77.38 -68.49
N GLN A 287 20.44 78.01 -69.25
CA GLN A 287 21.90 77.92 -69.06
C GLN A 287 22.36 78.47 -67.70
N ALA A 288 21.68 79.47 -67.15
CA ALA A 288 21.99 80.02 -65.82
C ALA A 288 21.52 79.11 -64.67
N THR A 289 20.59 78.19 -64.94
CA THR A 289 19.95 77.34 -63.90
C THR A 289 20.45 75.89 -63.82
N ASN A 290 21.26 75.40 -64.77
CA ASN A 290 21.61 73.96 -64.92
C ASN A 290 23.05 73.55 -64.51
N ILE A 291 23.69 74.25 -63.56
CA ILE A 291 25.11 74.05 -63.20
C ILE A 291 25.42 73.16 -61.94
N PRO A 292 24.49 72.80 -61.01
CA PRO A 292 24.84 72.06 -59.78
C PRO A 292 25.48 70.67 -59.95
N ASP A 293 25.18 69.95 -61.03
CA ASP A 293 25.62 68.55 -61.19
C ASP A 293 27.14 68.43 -61.41
N SER A 294 27.79 69.42 -62.03
CA SER A 294 29.24 69.40 -62.27
C SER A 294 30.05 69.61 -60.98
N TYR A 295 29.58 70.47 -60.07
CA TYR A 295 30.27 70.78 -58.81
C TYR A 295 30.23 69.59 -57.82
N ASN A 296 29.09 68.90 -57.76
CA ASN A 296 28.94 67.71 -56.92
C ASN A 296 29.82 66.53 -57.37
N LEU A 297 30.02 66.37 -58.69
CA LEU A 297 30.90 65.34 -59.22
C LEU A 297 32.37 65.61 -58.89
N ASP A 298 32.81 66.87 -58.88
CA ASP A 298 34.19 67.21 -58.52
C ASP A 298 34.44 67.03 -57.02
N ASN A 299 33.48 67.37 -56.16
CA ASN A 299 33.53 67.09 -54.73
C ASN A 299 33.57 65.58 -54.44
N LYS A 300 32.80 64.77 -55.18
CA LYS A 300 32.87 63.30 -55.11
C LYS A 300 34.27 62.80 -55.51
N ALA A 301 34.87 63.34 -56.56
CA ALA A 301 36.23 62.98 -56.97
C ALA A 301 37.29 63.37 -55.91
N ASN A 302 37.16 64.55 -55.29
CA ASN A 302 38.03 64.99 -54.20
C ASN A 302 37.93 64.07 -52.97
N LEU A 303 36.72 63.67 -52.58
CA LEU A 303 36.50 62.75 -51.47
C LEU A 303 37.17 61.39 -51.69
N LEU A 304 37.02 60.81 -52.90
CA LEU A 304 37.64 59.54 -53.24
C LEU A 304 39.18 59.65 -53.29
N THR A 305 39.71 60.81 -53.68
CA THR A 305 41.15 61.09 -53.64
C THR A 305 41.69 61.14 -52.20
N SER A 306 40.98 61.83 -51.29
CA SER A 306 41.31 61.87 -49.85
C SER A 306 41.22 60.49 -49.19
N LEU A 307 40.26 59.66 -49.59
CA LEU A 307 40.16 58.27 -49.14
C LEU A 307 41.39 57.45 -49.54
N ILE A 308 41.81 57.51 -50.80
CA ILE A 308 42.98 56.74 -51.30
C ILE A 308 44.28 57.20 -50.63
N ASN A 309 44.43 58.51 -50.38
CA ASN A 309 45.68 59.09 -49.88
C ASN A 309 45.83 59.07 -48.35
N ASN A 310 44.83 58.60 -47.60
CA ASN A 310 44.84 58.65 -46.14
C ASN A 310 46.05 57.90 -45.53
N ASP A 311 46.75 58.53 -44.59
CA ASP A 311 47.96 57.99 -43.95
C ASP A 311 47.69 56.84 -42.97
N SER A 312 46.43 56.64 -42.59
CA SER A 312 46.01 55.56 -41.69
C SER A 312 45.78 54.22 -42.41
N ILE A 313 45.89 54.18 -43.75
CA ILE A 313 45.76 52.96 -44.55
C ILE A 313 47.10 52.22 -44.55
N ASP A 314 47.07 50.90 -44.31
CA ASP A 314 48.28 50.07 -44.34
C ASP A 314 48.90 50.03 -45.75
N ASN A 315 50.21 49.79 -45.82
CA ASN A 315 50.96 49.87 -47.09
C ASN A 315 50.48 48.88 -48.16
N ASP A 316 49.95 47.72 -47.77
CA ASP A 316 49.47 46.71 -48.71
C ASP A 316 48.14 47.16 -49.34
N THR A 317 47.21 47.66 -48.53
CA THR A 317 45.94 48.25 -49.00
C THR A 317 46.21 49.51 -49.84
N LYS A 318 47.15 50.37 -49.43
CA LYS A 318 47.53 51.59 -50.18
C LYS A 318 48.10 51.26 -51.57
N SER A 319 48.88 50.20 -51.68
CA SER A 319 49.40 49.69 -52.95
C SER A 319 48.28 49.23 -53.90
N GLN A 320 47.23 48.60 -53.37
CA GLN A 320 46.06 48.15 -54.16
C GLN A 320 45.14 49.31 -54.60
N LEU A 321 45.05 50.38 -53.81
CA LEU A 321 44.24 51.56 -54.15
C LEU A 321 44.93 52.51 -55.15
N THR A 322 46.27 52.54 -55.17
CA THR A 322 47.05 53.47 -56.00
C THR A 322 46.67 53.48 -57.50
N PRO A 323 46.43 52.33 -58.16
CA PRO A 323 46.01 52.30 -59.57
C PRO A 323 44.67 53.00 -59.86
N LEU A 324 43.83 53.24 -58.86
CA LEU A 324 42.54 53.91 -59.02
C LEU A 324 42.65 55.44 -59.15
N LEU A 325 43.80 56.04 -58.79
CA LEU A 325 44.07 57.47 -58.97
C LEU A 325 44.05 57.90 -60.45
N ASP A 326 44.58 57.06 -61.35
CA ASP A 326 44.54 57.33 -62.79
C ASP A 326 43.11 57.28 -63.35
N GLN A 327 42.28 56.35 -62.85
CA GLN A 327 40.87 56.28 -63.22
C GLN A 327 40.07 57.49 -62.70
N LEU A 328 40.40 57.98 -61.50
CA LEU A 328 39.85 59.20 -60.91
C LEU A 328 40.18 60.44 -61.75
N THR A 329 41.42 60.52 -62.24
CA THR A 329 41.86 61.60 -63.14
C THR A 329 41.07 61.61 -64.44
N GLN A 330 40.86 60.43 -65.05
CA GLN A 330 40.02 60.31 -66.25
C GLN A 330 38.55 60.65 -65.99
N ALA A 331 38.03 60.33 -64.79
CA ALA A 331 36.66 60.68 -64.44
C ALA A 331 36.48 62.20 -64.29
N ARG A 332 37.50 62.91 -63.76
CA ARG A 332 37.50 64.37 -63.63
C ARG A 332 37.47 65.10 -64.98
N GLU A 333 38.22 64.62 -65.97
CA GLU A 333 38.21 65.21 -67.33
C GLU A 333 36.83 65.15 -68.01
N LEU A 334 35.99 64.18 -67.61
CA LEU A 334 34.63 64.00 -68.14
C LEU A 334 33.60 64.91 -67.46
N ILE A 335 33.87 65.49 -66.29
CA ILE A 335 32.88 66.24 -65.49
C ILE A 335 32.27 67.41 -66.27
N GLN A 336 33.08 68.15 -67.03
CA GLN A 336 32.60 69.32 -67.79
C GLN A 336 31.93 68.96 -69.11
N ASN A 337 32.27 67.83 -69.72
CA ASN A 337 31.91 67.50 -71.10
C ASN A 337 30.91 66.35 -71.22
N ASN A 338 30.85 65.45 -70.23
CA ASN A 338 29.92 64.31 -70.17
C ASN A 338 29.66 63.89 -68.70
N PRO A 339 28.91 64.71 -67.93
CA PRO A 339 28.71 64.51 -66.48
C PRO A 339 28.07 63.16 -66.13
N THR A 340 27.20 62.63 -66.99
CA THR A 340 26.59 61.30 -66.80
C THR A 340 27.65 60.19 -66.81
N GLN A 341 28.58 60.21 -67.76
CA GLN A 341 29.69 59.25 -67.78
C GLN A 341 30.67 59.46 -66.63
N ALA A 342 30.92 60.72 -66.24
CA ALA A 342 31.75 61.03 -65.09
C ALA A 342 31.15 60.46 -63.78
N SER A 343 29.84 60.61 -63.57
CA SER A 343 29.11 60.06 -62.42
C SER A 343 29.17 58.53 -62.36
N GLN A 344 29.01 57.87 -63.51
CA GLN A 344 29.12 56.41 -63.61
C GLN A 344 30.52 55.93 -63.22
N LYS A 345 31.57 56.54 -63.81
CA LYS A 345 32.97 56.21 -63.48
C LYS A 345 33.31 56.48 -62.01
N LEU A 346 32.90 57.62 -61.44
CA LEU A 346 33.17 57.93 -60.04
C LEU A 346 32.50 56.94 -59.08
N THR A 347 31.32 56.43 -59.43
CA THR A 347 30.61 55.43 -58.63
C THR A 347 31.26 54.05 -58.74
N GLU A 348 31.74 53.69 -59.92
CA GLU A 348 32.50 52.45 -60.12
C GLU A 348 33.81 52.44 -59.32
N ILE A 349 34.53 53.57 -59.30
CA ILE A 349 35.76 53.74 -58.51
C ILE A 349 35.45 53.66 -57.00
N GLU A 350 34.38 54.30 -56.53
CA GLU A 350 33.93 54.21 -55.12
C GLU A 350 33.66 52.76 -54.70
N ASN A 351 33.00 51.97 -55.54
CA ASN A 351 32.74 50.56 -55.27
C ASN A 351 34.03 49.73 -55.21
N GLN A 352 35.00 50.01 -56.08
CA GLN A 352 36.31 49.33 -56.08
C GLN A 352 37.11 49.66 -54.80
N ILE A 353 37.11 50.92 -54.35
CA ILE A 353 37.74 51.34 -53.08
C ILE A 353 37.10 50.60 -51.90
N ASN A 354 35.77 50.56 -51.83
CA ASN A 354 35.05 49.91 -50.74
C ASN A 354 35.38 48.40 -50.65
N ALA A 355 35.44 47.72 -51.80
CA ALA A 355 35.76 46.30 -51.87
C ALA A 355 37.19 45.99 -51.43
N ILE A 356 38.16 46.84 -51.79
CA ILE A 356 39.57 46.69 -51.39
C ILE A 356 39.73 46.86 -49.88
N ILE A 357 39.06 47.84 -49.25
CA ILE A 357 39.21 48.12 -47.82
C ILE A 357 38.45 47.11 -46.94
N LEU A 358 37.23 46.71 -47.33
CA LEU A 358 36.40 45.81 -46.52
C LEU A 358 36.77 44.32 -46.70
N GLY A 359 37.27 43.93 -47.87
CA GLY A 359 37.52 42.54 -48.22
C GLY A 359 36.23 41.71 -48.37
N GLN A 360 36.36 40.39 -48.61
CA GLN A 360 35.20 39.51 -48.88
C GLN A 360 34.36 39.16 -47.63
N ASN A 361 34.91 39.32 -46.42
CA ASN A 361 34.22 39.09 -45.13
C ASN A 361 34.71 40.12 -44.09
N PRO A 362 34.08 41.30 -43.98
CA PRO A 362 34.46 42.32 -43.01
C PRO A 362 34.00 41.93 -41.60
N ASP A 363 34.93 41.95 -40.64
CA ASP A 363 34.63 41.89 -39.21
C ASP A 363 34.40 43.30 -38.63
N GLU A 364 33.99 43.37 -37.37
CA GLU A 364 33.69 44.64 -36.68
C GLU A 364 34.90 45.60 -36.65
N THR A 365 36.11 45.05 -36.55
CA THR A 365 37.36 45.84 -36.58
C THR A 365 37.59 46.49 -37.94
N LYS A 366 37.37 45.75 -39.04
CA LYS A 366 37.48 46.29 -40.41
C LYS A 366 36.39 47.30 -40.73
N ASN A 367 35.15 47.05 -40.28
CA ASN A 367 34.05 48.01 -40.44
C ASN A 367 34.31 49.32 -39.68
N ASN A 368 34.83 49.25 -38.44
CA ASN A 368 35.19 50.44 -37.67
C ASN A 368 36.38 51.19 -38.26
N THR A 369 37.36 50.48 -38.82
CA THR A 369 38.49 51.09 -39.53
C THR A 369 38.02 51.83 -40.77
N PHE A 370 37.15 51.22 -41.58
CA PHE A 370 36.59 51.85 -42.77
C PHE A 370 35.71 53.07 -42.45
N LEU A 371 34.90 52.98 -41.39
CA LEU A 371 34.11 54.09 -40.87
C LEU A 371 35.00 55.30 -40.54
N ASN A 372 36.08 55.08 -39.79
CA ASN A 372 37.00 56.15 -39.42
C ASN A 372 37.72 56.77 -40.62
N LEU A 373 38.09 55.95 -41.62
CA LEU A 373 38.67 56.45 -42.88
C LEU A 373 37.69 57.36 -43.64
N GLN A 374 36.41 56.99 -43.73
CA GLN A 374 35.39 57.83 -44.35
C GLN A 374 35.11 59.11 -43.57
N LYS A 375 35.10 59.07 -42.23
CA LYS A 375 34.98 60.27 -41.38
C LYS A 375 36.11 61.26 -41.64
N ASN A 376 37.34 60.77 -41.70
CA ASN A 376 38.51 61.61 -41.94
C ASN A 376 38.45 62.25 -43.33
N ALA A 377 38.12 61.49 -44.37
CA ALA A 377 38.01 62.00 -45.73
C ALA A 377 36.87 63.05 -45.88
N LEU A 378 35.72 62.83 -45.24
CA LEU A 378 34.62 63.80 -45.22
C LEU A 378 35.00 65.07 -44.45
N THR A 379 35.70 64.93 -43.33
CA THR A 379 36.20 66.07 -42.54
C THR A 379 37.18 66.91 -43.36
N GLU A 380 38.10 66.26 -44.08
CA GLU A 380 39.05 66.93 -44.95
C GLU A 380 38.37 67.66 -46.12
N LEU A 381 37.40 67.02 -46.78
CA LEU A 381 36.59 67.65 -47.82
C LEU A 381 35.93 68.94 -47.29
N ILE A 382 35.28 68.87 -46.13
CA ILE A 382 34.59 70.02 -45.53
C ILE A 382 35.57 71.13 -45.16
N ASN A 383 36.73 70.80 -44.60
CA ASN A 383 37.75 71.79 -44.26
C ASN A 383 38.23 72.56 -45.49
N ASN A 384 38.33 71.89 -46.64
CA ASN A 384 38.79 72.47 -47.91
C ASN A 384 37.70 73.23 -48.70
N THR A 385 36.49 73.37 -48.17
CA THR A 385 35.41 74.13 -48.80
C THR A 385 35.35 75.59 -48.33
N ASN A 386 34.54 76.42 -49.00
CA ASN A 386 34.30 77.81 -48.60
C ASN A 386 33.16 77.97 -47.58
N LEU A 387 32.65 76.87 -47.01
CA LEU A 387 31.63 76.89 -45.95
C LEU A 387 32.05 77.81 -44.80
N SER A 388 31.08 78.46 -44.16
CA SER A 388 31.35 79.26 -42.95
C SER A 388 31.96 78.40 -41.85
N SER A 389 32.72 79.02 -40.94
CA SER A 389 33.35 78.31 -39.82
C SER A 389 32.32 77.56 -38.97
N GLU A 390 31.12 78.11 -38.77
CA GLU A 390 30.04 77.45 -38.04
C GLU A 390 29.49 76.22 -38.78
N GLN A 391 29.26 76.32 -40.10
CA GLN A 391 28.82 75.17 -40.91
C GLN A 391 29.87 74.07 -40.94
N LYS A 392 31.15 74.43 -41.05
CA LYS A 392 32.25 73.45 -40.97
C LYS A 392 32.23 72.73 -39.63
N THR A 393 32.12 73.46 -38.52
CA THR A 393 32.08 72.87 -37.19
C THR A 393 30.87 71.96 -36.97
N ASP A 394 29.66 72.37 -37.36
CA ASP A 394 28.45 71.54 -37.23
C ASP A 394 28.58 70.22 -38.00
N LEU A 395 28.98 70.28 -39.27
CA LEU A 395 29.11 69.08 -40.08
C LEU A 395 30.23 68.17 -39.59
N ILE A 396 31.38 68.72 -39.17
CA ILE A 396 32.47 67.93 -38.60
C ILE A 396 32.04 67.22 -37.31
N ASN A 397 31.29 67.91 -36.44
CA ASN A 397 30.75 67.32 -35.22
C ASN A 397 29.78 66.17 -35.55
N LYS A 398 28.90 66.35 -36.53
CA LYS A 398 27.99 65.30 -36.99
C LYS A 398 28.75 64.11 -37.59
N ILE A 399 29.82 64.35 -38.35
CA ILE A 399 30.69 63.30 -38.90
C ILE A 399 31.38 62.53 -37.77
N THR A 400 31.91 63.22 -36.76
CA THR A 400 32.56 62.58 -35.62
C THR A 400 31.57 61.71 -34.84
N ALA A 401 30.33 62.17 -34.67
CA ALA A 401 29.27 61.50 -33.92
C ALA A 401 28.64 60.27 -34.63
N ALA A 402 28.87 60.06 -35.93
CA ALA A 402 28.28 58.92 -36.65
C ALA A 402 28.91 57.59 -36.19
N ASN A 403 28.17 56.72 -35.50
CA ASN A 403 28.74 55.51 -34.89
C ASN A 403 28.78 54.28 -35.82
N ASP A 404 28.17 54.38 -36.99
CA ASP A 404 28.12 53.31 -37.98
C ASP A 404 28.11 53.88 -39.42
N LEU A 405 28.37 53.02 -40.39
CA LEU A 405 28.50 53.38 -41.79
C LEU A 405 27.19 53.86 -42.44
N THR A 406 26.04 53.37 -41.96
CA THR A 406 24.72 53.78 -42.46
C THR A 406 24.41 55.20 -42.03
N SER A 407 24.65 55.51 -40.76
CA SER A 407 24.51 56.84 -40.18
C SER A 407 25.42 57.86 -40.88
N LEU A 408 26.67 57.48 -41.17
CA LEU A 408 27.61 58.35 -41.90
C LEU A 408 27.20 58.56 -43.37
N ASN A 409 26.74 57.52 -44.07
CA ASN A 409 26.26 57.63 -45.45
C ASN A 409 25.01 58.50 -45.57
N ASN A 410 24.06 58.37 -44.63
CA ASN A 410 22.89 59.24 -44.58
C ASN A 410 23.29 60.71 -44.36
N LEU A 411 24.24 60.96 -43.46
CA LEU A 411 24.77 62.31 -43.23
C LEU A 411 25.45 62.89 -44.48
N LYS A 412 26.24 62.07 -45.19
CA LYS A 412 26.91 62.44 -46.45
C LYS A 412 25.89 62.87 -47.51
N GLU A 413 24.81 62.12 -47.68
CA GLU A 413 23.78 62.37 -48.71
C GLU A 413 22.81 63.51 -48.36
N GLN A 414 22.54 63.74 -47.07
CA GLN A 414 21.55 64.73 -46.65
C GLN A 414 22.16 66.07 -46.24
N ASP A 415 23.04 66.07 -45.24
CA ASP A 415 23.53 67.31 -44.63
C ASP A 415 24.76 67.86 -45.34
N VAL A 416 25.74 67.00 -45.61
CA VAL A 416 27.00 67.42 -46.27
C VAL A 416 26.71 67.86 -47.70
N LYS A 417 26.00 67.03 -48.48
CA LYS A 417 25.63 67.36 -49.86
C LYS A 417 24.84 68.67 -49.94
N LYS A 418 23.85 68.86 -49.06
CA LYS A 418 23.04 70.07 -49.03
C LYS A 418 23.86 71.31 -48.72
N ALA A 419 24.74 71.26 -47.73
CA ALA A 419 25.60 72.39 -47.38
C ALA A 419 26.53 72.79 -48.54
N LEU A 420 27.08 71.80 -49.26
CA LEU A 420 27.91 72.04 -50.44
C LEU A 420 27.09 72.60 -51.62
N ASP A 421 25.87 72.12 -51.83
CA ASP A 421 24.93 72.67 -52.81
C ASP A 421 24.60 74.14 -52.49
N ASP A 422 24.35 74.46 -51.23
CA ASP A 422 24.06 75.83 -50.77
C ASP A 422 25.28 76.75 -50.94
N GLN A 423 26.49 76.29 -50.61
CA GLN A 423 27.74 77.04 -50.81
C GLN A 423 27.98 77.35 -52.29
N TYR A 424 27.74 76.38 -53.17
CA TYR A 424 27.89 76.57 -54.60
C TYR A 424 27.00 77.69 -55.14
N LEU A 425 25.74 77.71 -54.70
CA LEU A 425 24.78 78.75 -55.06
C LEU A 425 25.24 80.12 -54.57
N GLN A 426 25.81 80.20 -53.36
CA GLN A 426 26.36 81.43 -52.81
C GLN A 426 27.58 81.92 -53.59
N ASP A 427 28.53 81.04 -53.89
CA ASP A 427 29.76 81.36 -54.63
C ASP A 427 29.48 81.84 -56.06
N ASN A 428 28.37 81.40 -56.66
CA ASN A 428 27.96 81.75 -58.03
C ASN A 428 26.86 82.81 -58.11
N ALA A 429 26.34 83.29 -56.98
CA ALA A 429 25.28 84.31 -56.91
C ALA A 429 25.61 85.61 -57.69
N PRO A 430 26.86 86.15 -57.68
CA PRO A 430 27.20 87.35 -58.43
C PRO A 430 27.06 87.15 -59.95
N ARG A 431 27.52 85.99 -60.44
CA ARG A 431 27.45 85.63 -61.87
C ARG A 431 26.01 85.43 -62.33
N ILE A 432 25.18 84.80 -61.50
CA ILE A 432 23.74 84.64 -61.76
C ILE A 432 23.06 86.00 -61.79
N SER A 433 23.36 86.88 -60.83
CA SER A 433 22.82 88.24 -60.76
C SER A 433 23.23 89.08 -61.98
N GLU A 434 24.46 88.95 -62.45
CA GLU A 434 24.95 89.62 -63.66
C GLU A 434 24.20 89.15 -64.92
N ILE A 435 23.96 87.84 -65.07
CA ILE A 435 23.17 87.29 -66.18
C ILE A 435 21.73 87.82 -66.12
N LEU A 436 21.11 87.84 -64.95
CA LEU A 436 19.74 88.34 -64.75
C LEU A 436 19.62 89.86 -65.00
N ASN A 437 20.59 90.66 -64.55
CA ASN A 437 20.61 92.10 -64.79
C ASN A 437 20.77 92.43 -66.29
N ASN A 438 21.62 91.69 -66.99
CA ASN A 438 21.76 91.83 -68.44
C ASN A 438 20.46 91.46 -69.17
N LEU A 439 19.78 90.40 -68.74
CA LEU A 439 18.47 90.00 -69.25
C LEU A 439 17.40 91.08 -69.00
N ASN A 440 17.38 91.70 -67.82
CA ASN A 440 16.42 92.76 -67.48
C ASN A 440 16.67 94.04 -68.32
N ASN A 441 17.93 94.44 -68.51
CA ASN A 441 18.30 95.57 -69.37
C ASN A 441 17.94 95.33 -70.85
N ASP A 442 18.16 94.10 -71.35
CA ASP A 442 17.76 93.69 -72.69
C ASP A 442 16.22 93.79 -72.86
N LEU A 443 15.46 93.41 -71.82
CA LEU A 443 13.99 93.46 -71.80
C LEU A 443 13.46 94.90 -71.76
N GLU A 444 13.98 95.77 -70.89
CA GLU A 444 13.58 97.18 -70.82
C GLU A 444 13.86 97.92 -72.14
N THR A 445 15.00 97.62 -72.77
CA THR A 445 15.37 98.15 -74.09
C THR A 445 14.36 97.72 -75.15
N GLU A 446 13.94 96.46 -75.13
CA GLU A 446 12.98 95.93 -76.09
C GLU A 446 11.56 96.50 -75.89
N ILE A 447 11.09 96.63 -74.64
CA ILE A 447 9.79 97.26 -74.32
C ILE A 447 9.77 98.72 -74.77
N THR A 448 10.86 99.46 -74.51
CA THR A 448 11.00 100.85 -74.94
C THR A 448 10.94 100.98 -76.47
N LYS A 449 11.56 100.05 -77.21
CA LYS A 449 11.49 100.03 -78.69
C LYS A 449 10.07 99.79 -79.21
N GLN A 450 9.30 98.94 -78.55
CA GLN A 450 8.00 98.50 -79.06
C GLN A 450 6.82 99.38 -78.61
N SER A 451 6.89 99.94 -77.40
CA SER A 451 5.78 100.67 -76.76
C SER A 451 6.15 102.06 -76.25
N GLY A 452 7.41 102.48 -76.43
CA GLY A 452 7.94 103.76 -75.94
C GLY A 452 8.11 103.79 -74.41
N ILE A 453 8.66 104.90 -73.91
CA ILE A 453 8.84 105.15 -72.47
C ILE A 453 7.50 105.05 -71.69
N PRO A 454 6.35 105.55 -72.19
CA PRO A 454 5.07 105.39 -71.50
C PRO A 454 4.64 103.92 -71.30
N GLY A 455 4.92 103.05 -72.27
CA GLY A 455 4.65 101.61 -72.14
C GLY A 455 5.53 100.97 -71.06
N LEU A 456 6.81 101.35 -70.99
CA LEU A 456 7.71 100.91 -69.92
C LEU A 456 7.27 101.42 -68.54
N VAL A 457 6.79 102.66 -68.44
CA VAL A 457 6.21 103.23 -67.21
C VAL A 457 5.00 102.43 -66.75
N TYR A 458 4.04 102.15 -67.64
CA TYR A 458 2.85 101.36 -67.31
C TYR A 458 3.24 99.98 -66.75
N VAL A 459 4.17 99.32 -67.43
CA VAL A 459 4.64 98.00 -67.04
C VAL A 459 5.34 98.01 -65.67
N LYS A 460 6.25 98.97 -65.43
CA LYS A 460 6.91 99.09 -64.11
C LYS A 460 5.94 99.42 -63.00
N LYS A 461 4.93 100.26 -63.26
CA LYS A 461 3.88 100.58 -62.30
C LYS A 461 3.10 99.33 -61.89
N GLN A 462 2.70 98.52 -62.87
CA GLN A 462 1.97 97.28 -62.59
C GLN A 462 2.84 96.26 -61.84
N ASN A 463 4.10 96.10 -62.24
CA ASN A 463 5.04 95.20 -61.57
C ASN A 463 5.26 95.59 -60.11
N LEU A 464 5.39 96.89 -59.82
CA LEU A 464 5.52 97.40 -58.48
C LEU A 464 4.26 97.14 -57.64
N ILE A 465 3.06 97.35 -58.21
CA ILE A 465 1.79 97.04 -57.55
C ILE A 465 1.71 95.55 -57.22
N ASP A 466 2.02 94.68 -58.18
CA ASP A 466 1.99 93.23 -58.01
C ASP A 466 3.03 92.79 -56.97
N SER A 467 4.27 93.31 -57.02
CA SER A 467 5.32 93.04 -56.05
C SER A 467 4.92 93.40 -54.62
N ILE A 468 4.25 94.55 -54.43
CA ILE A 468 3.73 94.96 -53.11
C ILE A 468 2.58 94.05 -52.67
N ASN A 469 1.60 93.80 -53.54
CA ASN A 469 0.44 92.97 -53.20
C ASN A 469 0.84 91.53 -52.83
N ASP A 470 1.78 90.95 -53.58
CA ASP A 470 2.27 89.59 -53.40
C ASP A 470 3.34 89.47 -52.31
N SER A 471 3.74 90.57 -51.67
CA SER A 471 4.70 90.54 -50.56
C SER A 471 4.04 90.11 -49.23
N ASN A 472 4.87 89.74 -48.26
CA ASN A 472 4.48 89.56 -46.86
C ASN A 472 4.48 90.87 -46.06
N LEU A 473 4.58 92.03 -46.72
CA LEU A 473 4.57 93.32 -46.02
C LEU A 473 3.27 93.51 -45.21
N PRO A 474 3.35 94.13 -44.03
CA PRO A 474 2.17 94.56 -43.31
C PRO A 474 1.26 95.42 -44.20
N GLN A 475 -0.05 95.25 -44.08
CA GLN A 475 -1.01 95.97 -44.93
C GLN A 475 -0.80 97.49 -44.88
N SER A 476 -0.44 98.04 -43.72
CA SER A 476 -0.11 99.46 -43.55
C SER A 476 1.08 99.91 -44.41
N GLN A 477 2.12 99.08 -44.57
CA GLN A 477 3.27 99.37 -45.44
C GLN A 477 2.92 99.18 -46.92
N LYS A 478 2.11 98.16 -47.26
CA LYS A 478 1.58 97.98 -48.61
C LYS A 478 0.81 99.22 -49.08
N ASP A 479 -0.07 99.73 -48.24
CA ASP A 479 -0.88 100.92 -48.54
C ASP A 479 0.01 102.16 -48.77
N VAL A 480 1.06 102.34 -47.96
CA VAL A 480 2.03 103.45 -48.14
C VAL A 480 2.77 103.35 -49.48
N LEU A 481 3.28 102.17 -49.83
CA LEU A 481 4.04 101.97 -51.06
C LEU A 481 3.13 102.08 -52.31
N LEU A 482 1.90 101.55 -52.26
CA LEU A 482 0.91 101.72 -53.34
C LEU A 482 0.54 103.19 -53.56
N ASN A 483 0.41 103.98 -52.48
CA ASN A 483 0.17 105.43 -52.59
C ASN A 483 1.36 106.18 -53.20
N LYS A 484 2.60 105.76 -52.91
CA LYS A 484 3.81 106.31 -53.56
C LYS A 484 3.81 106.04 -55.07
N ILE A 485 3.38 104.85 -55.51
CA ILE A 485 3.23 104.52 -56.94
C ILE A 485 2.20 105.43 -57.62
N GLN A 486 1.07 105.70 -56.96
CA GLN A 486 0.04 106.60 -57.48
C GLN A 486 0.55 108.05 -57.57
N SER A 487 1.34 108.48 -56.59
CA SER A 487 1.92 109.84 -56.51
C SER A 487 3.10 110.07 -57.45
N ALA A 488 3.71 109.01 -57.99
CA ALA A 488 4.77 109.10 -59.00
C ALA A 488 4.30 109.55 -60.39
N ALA A 489 2.97 109.67 -60.60
CA ALA A 489 2.39 110.11 -61.86
C ALA A 489 2.93 111.49 -62.29
N ASN A 490 3.59 111.56 -63.44
CA ASN A 490 4.18 112.79 -63.97
C ASN A 490 3.79 113.00 -65.45
N ASN A 491 3.65 114.26 -65.88
CA ASN A 491 3.39 114.58 -67.28
C ASN A 491 4.62 114.28 -68.19
N ASP A 492 5.80 114.06 -67.60
CA ASP A 492 6.98 113.51 -68.27
C ASP A 492 7.20 112.03 -67.90
N PRO A 493 6.93 111.09 -68.84
CA PRO A 493 7.13 109.65 -68.63
C PRO A 493 8.56 109.27 -68.21
N SER A 494 9.58 110.04 -68.60
CA SER A 494 10.97 109.75 -68.22
C SER A 494 11.20 110.03 -66.74
N ALA A 495 10.63 111.12 -66.22
CA ALA A 495 10.69 111.47 -64.80
C ALA A 495 9.87 110.49 -63.94
N GLU A 496 8.68 110.08 -64.40
CA GLU A 496 7.88 109.03 -63.73
C GLU A 496 8.64 107.69 -63.70
N LEU A 497 9.29 107.29 -64.79
CA LEU A 497 10.09 106.06 -64.82
C LEU A 497 11.25 106.10 -63.81
N THR A 498 11.94 107.23 -63.66
CA THR A 498 13.00 107.38 -62.65
C THR A 498 12.44 107.26 -61.23
N GLN A 499 11.28 107.88 -60.94
CA GLN A 499 10.64 107.77 -59.63
C GLN A 499 10.17 106.34 -59.34
N LEU A 500 9.60 105.65 -60.34
CA LEU A 500 9.22 104.24 -60.21
C LEU A 500 10.44 103.35 -59.98
N ARG A 501 11.58 103.59 -60.63
CA ARG A 501 12.83 102.85 -60.38
C ARG A 501 13.33 103.02 -58.94
N THR A 502 13.34 104.26 -58.42
CA THR A 502 13.71 104.49 -57.01
C THR A 502 12.74 103.82 -56.04
N LEU A 503 11.45 103.75 -56.40
CA LEU A 503 10.45 103.07 -55.59
C LEU A 503 10.58 101.54 -55.68
N ASP A 504 11.05 100.99 -56.79
CA ASP A 504 11.37 99.56 -56.96
C ASP A 504 12.44 99.12 -55.97
N ASP A 505 13.54 99.89 -55.89
CA ASP A 505 14.61 99.68 -54.91
C ASP A 505 14.09 99.76 -53.46
N GLU A 506 13.19 100.72 -53.19
CA GLU A 506 12.58 100.89 -51.87
C GLU A 506 11.65 99.72 -51.51
N VAL A 507 10.79 99.28 -52.42
CA VAL A 507 9.91 98.12 -52.24
C VAL A 507 10.73 96.86 -51.99
N GLU A 508 11.80 96.64 -52.76
CA GLU A 508 12.70 95.49 -52.57
C GLU A 508 13.33 95.50 -51.17
N ALA A 509 13.80 96.65 -50.70
CA ALA A 509 14.38 96.80 -49.36
C ALA A 509 13.36 96.48 -48.25
N PHE A 510 12.11 96.97 -48.38
CA PHE A 510 11.03 96.66 -47.44
C PHE A 510 10.72 95.16 -47.40
N VAL A 511 10.55 94.53 -48.57
CA VAL A 511 10.24 93.09 -48.66
C VAL A 511 11.38 92.26 -48.09
N ARG A 512 12.63 92.62 -48.39
CA ARG A 512 13.81 91.93 -47.86
C ARG A 512 13.87 92.01 -46.33
N LEU A 513 13.66 93.18 -45.76
CA LEU A 513 13.64 93.35 -44.31
C LEU A 513 12.53 92.50 -43.66
N GLN A 514 11.32 92.50 -44.22
CA GLN A 514 10.21 91.74 -43.65
C GLN A 514 10.46 90.22 -43.69
N ASN A 515 11.02 89.71 -44.78
CA ASN A 515 11.43 88.30 -44.86
C ASN A 515 12.48 87.94 -43.78
N LEU A 516 13.45 88.83 -43.54
CA LEU A 516 14.44 88.64 -42.48
C LEU A 516 13.79 88.69 -41.09
N LYS A 517 12.81 89.58 -40.86
CA LYS A 517 12.04 89.62 -39.61
C LYS A 517 11.24 88.35 -39.37
N ASP A 518 10.59 87.80 -40.39
CA ASP A 518 9.83 86.56 -40.27
C ASP A 518 10.77 85.39 -39.92
N LYS A 519 11.90 85.26 -40.63
CA LYS A 519 12.91 84.23 -40.35
C LYS A 519 13.49 84.36 -38.93
N ALA A 520 13.82 85.58 -38.50
CA ALA A 520 14.33 85.84 -37.16
C ALA A 520 13.28 85.50 -36.09
N THR A 521 12.01 85.83 -36.32
CA THR A 521 10.91 85.51 -35.41
C THR A 521 10.72 84.00 -35.25
N ASP A 522 10.77 83.24 -36.35
CA ASP A 522 10.68 81.78 -36.33
C ASP A 522 11.84 81.13 -35.55
N LEU A 523 13.05 81.67 -35.67
CA LEU A 523 14.22 81.20 -34.91
C LEU A 523 14.09 81.54 -33.42
N LEU A 524 13.72 82.78 -33.10
CA LEU A 524 13.53 83.22 -31.71
C LEU A 524 12.42 82.42 -31.01
N ASN A 525 11.35 82.04 -31.72
CA ASN A 525 10.28 81.20 -31.17
C ASN A 525 10.74 79.80 -30.76
N LYS A 526 11.86 79.32 -31.29
CA LYS A 526 12.48 78.03 -30.90
C LYS A 526 13.34 78.15 -29.64
N LEU A 527 13.71 79.36 -29.22
CA LEU A 527 14.36 79.59 -27.94
C LEU A 527 13.33 79.56 -26.80
N THR A 528 13.75 79.01 -25.66
CA THR A 528 12.99 79.11 -24.41
C THR A 528 12.87 80.57 -23.96
N ASP A 529 11.81 80.89 -23.22
CA ASP A 529 11.58 82.26 -22.75
C ASP A 529 12.69 82.72 -21.82
N SER A 530 13.51 83.65 -22.32
CA SER A 530 14.68 84.19 -21.64
C SER A 530 14.77 85.71 -21.81
N PRO A 531 15.49 86.41 -20.91
CA PRO A 531 15.83 87.81 -21.11
C PRO A 531 16.50 88.05 -22.47
N GLU A 532 17.35 87.13 -22.91
CA GLU A 532 18.04 87.19 -24.20
C GLU A 532 17.09 87.08 -25.39
N LYS A 533 16.17 86.11 -25.40
CA LYS A 533 15.11 86.00 -26.43
C LYS A 533 14.27 87.27 -26.47
N THR A 534 13.91 87.80 -25.29
CA THR A 534 13.13 89.03 -25.16
C THR A 534 13.88 90.24 -25.73
N ASN A 535 15.19 90.35 -25.46
CA ASN A 535 16.03 91.42 -25.99
C ASN A 535 16.18 91.33 -27.52
N LEU A 536 16.41 90.13 -28.06
CA LEU A 536 16.50 89.92 -29.51
C LEU A 536 15.17 90.23 -30.23
N LEU A 537 14.04 89.84 -29.63
CA LEU A 537 12.71 90.14 -30.17
C LEU A 537 12.42 91.65 -30.17
N ASN A 538 12.81 92.36 -29.11
CA ASN A 538 12.70 93.81 -29.04
C ASN A 538 13.59 94.51 -30.08
N SER A 539 14.83 94.04 -30.26
CA SER A 539 15.72 94.55 -31.32
C SER A 539 15.13 94.34 -32.70
N LEU A 540 14.55 93.16 -32.96
CA LEU A 540 13.94 92.81 -34.25
C LEU A 540 12.72 93.70 -34.59
N ASN A 541 11.86 93.95 -33.61
CA ASN A 541 10.65 94.72 -33.80
C ASN A 541 10.93 96.19 -34.18
N ASN A 542 12.08 96.74 -33.76
CA ASN A 542 12.44 98.14 -33.97
C ASN A 542 13.22 98.44 -35.26
N LEU A 543 13.59 97.42 -36.07
CA LEU A 543 14.41 97.63 -37.28
C LEU A 543 13.62 98.30 -38.42
N ASP A 544 14.31 99.14 -39.20
CA ASP A 544 13.79 99.71 -40.46
C ASP A 544 14.62 99.31 -41.70
N ILE A 545 14.27 99.85 -42.87
CA ILE A 545 14.89 99.48 -44.16
C ILE A 545 16.38 99.81 -44.25
N THR A 546 16.90 100.68 -43.39
CA THR A 546 18.33 100.99 -43.30
C THR A 546 19.11 99.98 -42.46
N ASP A 547 18.41 99.12 -41.70
CA ASP A 547 18.98 98.18 -40.72
C ASP A 547 19.02 96.71 -41.22
N LEU A 548 19.09 96.49 -42.53
CA LEU A 548 19.13 95.13 -43.12
C LEU A 548 20.23 94.25 -42.50
N ALA A 549 21.43 94.81 -42.27
CA ALA A 549 22.54 94.11 -41.63
C ALA A 549 22.27 93.76 -40.15
N SER A 550 21.52 94.61 -39.44
CA SER A 550 21.14 94.35 -38.04
C SER A 550 20.09 93.25 -37.93
N ALA A 551 19.21 93.09 -38.93
CA ALA A 551 18.28 91.95 -38.99
C ALA A 551 19.02 90.62 -39.17
N GLU A 552 20.03 90.58 -40.04
CA GLU A 552 20.92 89.42 -40.20
C GLU A 552 21.71 89.12 -38.92
N GLN A 553 22.13 90.15 -38.17
CA GLN A 553 22.80 89.98 -36.88
C GLN A 553 21.90 89.33 -35.82
N VAL A 554 20.60 89.68 -35.76
CA VAL A 554 19.64 89.05 -34.84
C VAL A 554 19.44 87.57 -35.19
N ILE A 555 19.38 87.22 -36.49
CA ILE A 555 19.32 85.82 -36.96
C ILE A 555 20.53 85.04 -36.46
N ASN A 556 21.75 85.55 -36.70
CA ASN A 556 22.98 84.88 -36.30
C ASN A 556 23.03 84.68 -34.77
N GLN A 557 22.67 85.68 -33.98
CA GLN A 557 22.65 85.57 -32.52
C GLN A 557 21.63 84.53 -32.02
N ALA A 558 20.46 84.44 -32.64
CA ALA A 558 19.46 83.42 -32.32
C ALA A 558 19.95 82.00 -32.69
N GLU A 559 20.60 81.84 -33.84
CA GLU A 559 21.21 80.57 -34.29
C GLU A 559 22.34 80.13 -33.34
N THR A 560 23.23 81.04 -32.93
CA THR A 560 24.31 80.75 -31.96
C THR A 560 23.74 80.26 -30.62
N GLN A 561 22.66 80.88 -30.12
CA GLN A 561 22.02 80.45 -28.87
C GLN A 561 21.37 79.07 -29.00
N LEU A 562 20.69 78.80 -30.12
CA LEU A 562 20.07 77.50 -30.38
C LEU A 562 21.12 76.38 -30.47
N ASN A 563 22.26 76.66 -31.12
CA ASN A 563 23.39 75.75 -31.21
C ASN A 563 24.00 75.50 -29.83
N THR A 564 24.19 76.55 -29.02
CA THR A 564 24.72 76.43 -27.65
C THR A 564 23.83 75.55 -26.77
N ILE A 565 22.51 75.72 -26.84
CA ILE A 565 21.55 74.87 -26.11
C ILE A 565 21.67 73.42 -26.55
N THR A 566 21.74 73.17 -27.86
CA THR A 566 21.87 71.82 -28.44
C THR A 566 23.16 71.14 -27.99
N THR A 567 24.29 71.85 -28.02
CA THR A 567 25.59 71.35 -27.54
C THR A 567 25.54 71.00 -26.05
N ASN A 568 24.98 71.87 -25.21
CA ASN A 568 24.87 71.62 -23.77
C ASN A 568 24.00 70.39 -23.45
N VAL A 569 22.88 70.21 -24.15
CA VAL A 569 22.01 69.04 -24.00
C VAL A 569 22.73 67.76 -24.41
N ASN A 570 23.40 67.76 -25.56
CA ASN A 570 24.17 66.61 -26.03
C ASN A 570 25.33 66.26 -25.08
N GLN A 571 26.02 67.26 -24.53
CA GLN A 571 27.09 67.05 -23.56
C GLN A 571 26.56 66.47 -22.23
N GLN A 572 25.42 66.97 -21.72
CA GLN A 572 24.77 66.41 -20.53
C GLN A 572 24.31 64.96 -20.73
N LEU A 573 23.75 64.64 -21.90
CA LEU A 573 23.36 63.25 -22.25
C LEU A 573 24.59 62.34 -22.30
N GLN A 574 25.69 62.80 -22.91
CA GLN A 574 26.94 62.05 -22.98
C GLN A 574 27.55 61.79 -21.59
N THR A 575 27.64 62.83 -20.74
CA THR A 575 28.15 62.66 -19.37
C THR A 575 27.26 61.71 -18.55
N THR A 576 25.93 61.79 -18.68
CA THR A 576 25.03 60.89 -17.96
C THR A 576 25.19 59.45 -18.44
N ARG A 577 25.34 59.23 -19.75
CA ARG A 577 25.62 57.92 -20.33
C ARG A 577 26.94 57.33 -19.84
N GLU A 578 28.01 58.12 -19.80
CA GLU A 578 29.32 57.69 -19.29
C GLU A 578 29.28 57.32 -17.80
N THR A 579 28.64 58.13 -16.97
CA THR A 579 28.48 57.78 -15.54
C THR A 579 27.62 56.53 -15.34
N THR A 580 26.63 56.29 -16.20
CA THR A 580 25.81 55.07 -16.19
C THR A 580 26.62 53.84 -16.59
N GLN A 581 27.42 53.94 -17.66
CA GLN A 581 28.34 52.88 -18.07
C GLN A 581 29.35 52.55 -16.97
N ASN A 582 29.88 53.56 -16.26
CA ASN A 582 30.80 53.34 -15.15
C ASN A 582 30.13 52.58 -13.99
N SER A 583 28.88 52.89 -13.64
CA SER A 583 28.13 52.12 -12.64
C SER A 583 27.85 50.68 -13.11
N ILE A 584 27.55 50.46 -14.39
CA ILE A 584 27.41 49.10 -14.98
C ILE A 584 28.74 48.34 -14.95
N ASN A 585 29.86 48.99 -15.26
CA ASN A 585 31.18 48.36 -15.23
C ASN A 585 31.58 47.89 -13.83
N LYS A 586 31.11 48.55 -12.77
CA LYS A 586 31.31 48.07 -11.38
C LYS A 586 30.60 46.75 -11.09
N LEU A 587 29.66 46.32 -11.94
CA LEU A 587 29.05 44.99 -11.89
C LEU A 587 29.88 43.89 -12.57
N ALA A 588 31.12 44.19 -13.00
CA ALA A 588 32.05 43.18 -13.50
C ALA A 588 32.16 41.99 -12.51
N GLY A 589 31.99 40.78 -13.05
CA GLY A 589 31.74 39.55 -12.29
C GLY A 589 30.33 38.98 -12.47
N ASN A 590 29.36 39.82 -12.86
CA ASN A 590 27.99 39.41 -13.19
C ASN A 590 27.71 39.64 -14.69
N SER A 591 28.26 38.77 -15.55
CA SER A 591 28.32 38.95 -17.00
C SER A 591 26.96 39.10 -17.68
N ASP A 592 25.95 38.36 -17.22
CA ASP A 592 24.61 38.39 -17.83
C ASP A 592 23.91 39.73 -17.57
N LEU A 593 24.00 40.24 -16.34
CA LEU A 593 23.40 41.52 -15.98
C LEU A 593 24.16 42.70 -16.60
N VAL A 594 25.49 42.64 -16.67
CA VAL A 594 26.29 43.65 -17.38
C VAL A 594 25.89 43.70 -18.85
N ARG A 595 25.70 42.55 -19.49
CA ARG A 595 25.23 42.46 -20.88
C ARG A 595 23.83 43.05 -21.04
N GLU A 596 22.88 42.66 -20.19
CA GLU A 596 21.50 43.18 -20.22
C GLU A 596 21.48 44.71 -20.08
N LEU A 597 22.16 45.25 -19.06
CA LEU A 597 22.16 46.69 -18.79
C LEU A 597 22.94 47.47 -19.86
N SER A 598 23.99 46.89 -20.46
CA SER A 598 24.73 47.51 -21.57
C SER A 598 23.91 47.53 -22.86
N GLU A 599 23.15 46.47 -23.16
CA GLU A 599 22.20 46.43 -24.27
C GLU A 599 21.08 47.47 -24.07
N GLN A 600 20.54 47.59 -22.86
CA GLN A 600 19.55 48.62 -22.52
C GLN A 600 20.14 50.03 -22.59
N LEU A 601 21.40 50.23 -22.20
CA LEU A 601 22.09 51.51 -22.32
C LEU A 601 22.31 51.91 -23.79
N SER A 602 22.63 50.94 -24.65
CA SER A 602 22.79 51.16 -26.10
C SER A 602 21.48 51.62 -26.76
N ASN A 603 20.34 51.12 -26.29
CA ASN A 603 19.01 51.47 -26.78
C ASN A 603 18.39 52.72 -26.11
N SER A 604 19.06 53.31 -25.12
CA SER A 604 18.55 54.46 -24.37
C SER A 604 18.96 55.78 -25.03
N ILE A 605 18.02 56.71 -25.17
CA ILE A 605 18.23 58.02 -25.83
C ILE A 605 17.88 59.22 -24.95
N THR A 606 17.47 58.98 -23.71
CA THR A 606 17.05 60.03 -22.76
C THR A 606 17.81 59.97 -21.44
N GLN A 607 17.93 61.12 -20.77
CA GLN A 607 18.59 61.23 -19.47
C GLN A 607 17.92 60.39 -18.37
N ASP A 608 16.59 60.29 -18.37
CA ASP A 608 15.84 59.50 -17.40
C ASP A 608 16.13 58.00 -17.54
N GLN A 609 16.20 57.50 -18.78
CA GLN A 609 16.55 56.10 -19.05
C GLN A 609 17.96 55.77 -18.55
N PHE A 610 18.95 56.64 -18.80
CA PHE A 610 20.30 56.48 -18.25
C PHE A 610 20.30 56.48 -16.72
N THR A 611 19.56 57.40 -16.10
CA THR A 611 19.47 57.51 -14.64
C THR A 611 18.87 56.25 -14.00
N VAL A 612 17.82 55.68 -14.60
CA VAL A 612 17.21 54.41 -14.14
C VAL A 612 18.20 53.26 -14.20
N LEU A 613 18.94 53.12 -15.31
CA LEU A 613 19.95 52.08 -15.46
C LEU A 613 21.09 52.23 -14.45
N LYS A 614 21.51 53.47 -14.18
CA LYS A 614 22.53 53.78 -13.17
C LYS A 614 22.08 53.35 -11.77
N ILE A 615 20.86 53.71 -11.37
CA ILE A 615 20.29 53.34 -10.06
C ILE A 615 20.22 51.81 -9.92
N ARG A 616 19.74 51.11 -10.97
CA ARG A 616 19.67 49.64 -10.97
C ARG A 616 21.05 49.01 -10.81
N ALA A 617 22.07 49.55 -11.50
CA ALA A 617 23.44 49.04 -11.38
C ALA A 617 24.02 49.26 -9.97
N GLU A 618 23.81 50.44 -9.38
CA GLU A 618 24.29 50.76 -8.03
C GLU A 618 23.57 49.93 -6.95
N GLN A 619 22.28 49.68 -7.12
CA GLN A 619 21.48 48.88 -6.17
C GLN A 619 22.00 47.45 -6.07
N VAL A 620 22.27 46.79 -7.21
CA VAL A 620 22.77 45.40 -7.22
C VAL A 620 24.11 45.26 -6.51
N LEU A 621 25.02 46.23 -6.70
CA LEU A 621 26.31 46.23 -6.01
C LEU A 621 26.14 46.41 -4.49
N ASN A 622 25.26 47.33 -4.08
CA ASN A 622 24.98 47.59 -2.66
C ASN A 622 24.28 46.41 -1.98
N ASP A 623 23.42 45.69 -2.70
CA ASP A 623 22.75 44.48 -2.19
C ASP A 623 23.77 43.36 -1.93
N GLU A 624 24.74 43.17 -2.83
CA GLU A 624 25.83 42.20 -2.64
C GLU A 624 26.70 42.59 -1.42
N ILE A 625 27.10 43.86 -1.29
CA ILE A 625 27.84 44.35 -0.12
C ILE A 625 27.08 44.06 1.18
N SER A 626 25.77 44.27 1.19
CA SER A 626 24.91 44.04 2.36
C SER A 626 24.73 42.56 2.66
N ALA A 627 24.67 41.71 1.63
CA ALA A 627 24.66 40.25 1.78
C ALA A 627 25.98 39.76 2.42
N THR A 628 27.12 40.21 1.91
CA THR A 628 28.45 39.90 2.45
C THR A 628 28.57 40.29 3.92
N GLN A 629 28.13 41.50 4.29
CA GLN A 629 28.16 41.96 5.68
C GLN A 629 27.34 41.04 6.61
N ARG A 630 26.11 40.66 6.19
CA ARG A 630 25.25 39.77 6.99
C ARG A 630 25.89 38.40 7.25
N VAL A 631 26.57 37.84 6.26
CA VAL A 631 27.28 36.55 6.43
C VAL A 631 28.45 36.72 7.40
N ILE A 632 29.24 37.78 7.27
CA ILE A 632 30.36 38.06 8.20
C ILE A 632 29.83 38.23 9.64
N ASP A 633 28.71 38.91 9.84
CA ASP A 633 28.11 39.14 11.16
C ASP A 633 27.73 37.83 11.87
N GLN A 634 27.36 36.79 11.11
CA GLN A 634 26.99 35.45 11.63
C GLN A 634 28.19 34.61 12.06
N ILE A 635 29.40 34.92 11.60
CA ILE A 635 30.62 34.23 12.06
C ILE A 635 30.84 34.61 13.53
N ASN A 636 31.15 33.64 14.40
CA ASN A 636 31.38 33.90 15.82
C ASN A 636 32.63 34.77 16.05
N ASP A 637 32.50 35.74 16.97
CA ASP A 637 33.47 36.80 17.27
C ASP A 637 34.84 36.30 17.73
N LEU A 638 34.92 35.07 18.24
CA LEU A 638 36.17 34.44 18.66
C LEU A 638 36.99 33.87 17.49
N ASP A 639 36.40 33.75 16.29
CA ASP A 639 37.13 33.33 15.11
C ASP A 639 37.93 34.51 14.52
N PRO A 640 39.27 34.44 14.48
CA PRO A 640 40.10 35.52 13.96
C PRO A 640 39.79 35.87 12.49
N LYS A 641 39.22 34.92 11.73
CA LYS A 641 38.86 35.13 10.33
C LYS A 641 37.67 36.08 10.14
N LYS A 642 36.81 36.25 11.16
CA LYS A 642 35.73 37.27 11.13
C LYS A 642 36.32 38.67 10.99
N ALA A 643 37.31 39.00 11.83
CA ALA A 643 37.98 40.31 11.80
C ALA A 643 38.73 40.53 10.48
N GLU A 644 39.35 39.47 9.94
CA GLU A 644 40.04 39.53 8.64
C GLU A 644 39.07 39.79 7.47
N LEU A 645 37.96 39.05 7.39
CA LEU A 645 36.95 39.22 6.34
C LEU A 645 36.23 40.57 6.46
N GLN A 646 35.95 41.02 7.69
CA GLN A 646 35.40 42.36 7.93
C GLN A 646 36.34 43.43 7.39
N LYS A 647 37.64 43.31 7.66
CA LYS A 647 38.65 44.22 7.13
C LYS A 647 38.71 44.17 5.60
N GLN A 648 38.67 42.99 4.99
CA GLN A 648 38.65 42.86 3.53
C GLN A 648 37.41 43.52 2.91
N LEU A 649 36.24 43.36 3.54
CA LEU A 649 34.99 44.01 3.09
C LEU A 649 35.08 45.53 3.23
N ASP A 650 35.62 46.04 4.34
CA ASP A 650 35.76 47.47 4.57
C ASP A 650 36.83 48.11 3.65
N ASP A 651 37.94 47.41 3.40
CA ASP A 651 38.95 47.84 2.43
C ASP A 651 38.35 47.87 1.00
N ALA A 652 37.54 46.87 0.63
CA ALA A 652 36.86 46.82 -0.68
C ALA A 652 35.79 47.91 -0.83
N LYS A 653 35.01 48.22 0.22
CA LYS A 653 34.02 49.33 0.22
C LYS A 653 34.68 50.70 -0.01
N ASN A 654 35.92 50.87 0.46
CA ASN A 654 36.67 52.12 0.34
C ASN A 654 37.50 52.23 -0.97
N SER A 655 37.59 51.15 -1.74
CA SER A 655 38.31 51.14 -3.03
C SER A 655 37.40 51.54 -4.18
N GLN A 656 37.92 52.36 -5.10
CA GLN A 656 37.19 52.74 -6.32
C GLN A 656 37.19 51.66 -7.40
N ASP A 657 38.15 50.73 -7.32
CA ASP A 657 38.37 49.65 -8.30
C ASP A 657 37.61 48.37 -7.94
N SER A 658 36.98 48.32 -6.77
CA SER A 658 36.21 47.14 -6.35
C SER A 658 34.95 46.96 -7.18
N THR A 659 34.77 45.74 -7.65
CA THR A 659 33.66 45.30 -8.50
C THR A 659 32.75 44.34 -7.73
N TYR A 660 31.61 43.99 -8.33
CA TYR A 660 30.73 42.93 -7.83
C TYR A 660 31.50 41.63 -7.57
N GLU A 661 32.42 41.22 -8.45
CA GLU A 661 33.27 40.05 -8.25
C GLU A 661 34.11 40.12 -6.97
N THR A 662 34.62 41.30 -6.63
CA THR A 662 35.40 41.50 -5.40
C THR A 662 34.55 41.19 -4.17
N PHE A 663 33.33 41.75 -4.11
CA PHE A 663 32.42 41.54 -2.99
C PHE A 663 31.88 40.10 -2.94
N ALA A 664 31.57 39.50 -4.09
CA ALA A 664 31.13 38.10 -4.20
C ALA A 664 32.23 37.11 -3.76
N ASN A 665 33.49 37.39 -4.06
CA ASN A 665 34.60 36.57 -3.58
C ASN A 665 34.75 36.64 -2.06
N ILE A 666 34.62 37.82 -1.46
CA ILE A 666 34.64 37.99 0.00
C ILE A 666 33.43 37.28 0.63
N HIS A 667 32.25 37.39 0.01
CA HIS A 667 31.03 36.68 0.42
C HIS A 667 31.26 35.16 0.45
N ASN A 668 31.80 34.60 -0.62
CA ASN A 668 32.09 33.16 -0.71
C ASN A 668 33.08 32.70 0.36
N GLN A 669 34.13 33.48 0.63
CA GLN A 669 35.08 33.19 1.72
C GLN A 669 34.40 33.26 3.10
N ALA A 670 33.50 34.22 3.32
CA ALA A 670 32.75 34.34 4.56
C ALA A 670 31.78 33.16 4.77
N ASN A 671 31.06 32.74 3.72
CA ASN A 671 30.19 31.56 3.76
C ASN A 671 30.97 30.28 4.04
N ALA A 672 32.11 30.08 3.38
CA ALA A 672 32.96 28.92 3.59
C ALA A 672 33.47 28.83 5.04
N ASN A 673 33.85 29.96 5.64
CA ASN A 673 34.28 29.96 7.04
C ASN A 673 33.10 29.76 8.02
N LEU A 674 31.93 30.33 7.74
CA LEU A 674 30.74 30.09 8.55
C LEU A 674 30.34 28.61 8.54
N ALA A 675 30.37 27.96 7.38
CA ALA A 675 30.11 26.53 7.24
C ALA A 675 31.12 25.70 8.05
N ARG A 676 32.42 26.01 7.95
CA ARG A 676 33.48 25.37 8.75
C ARG A 676 33.22 25.49 10.25
N GLN A 677 32.83 26.68 10.72
CA GLN A 677 32.57 26.93 12.14
C GLN A 677 31.34 26.18 12.67
N ASN A 678 30.28 26.08 11.87
CA ASN A 678 29.09 25.30 12.21
C ASN A 678 29.44 23.80 12.34
N GLU A 679 30.20 23.25 11.39
CA GLU A 679 30.68 21.87 11.48
C GLU A 679 31.61 21.67 12.68
N LEU A 680 32.51 22.62 12.96
CA LEU A 680 33.44 22.54 14.09
C LEU A 680 32.69 22.51 15.42
N THR A 681 31.63 23.29 15.55
CA THR A 681 30.76 23.30 16.74
C THR A 681 30.06 21.96 16.92
N SER A 682 29.52 21.39 15.83
CA SER A 682 28.90 20.06 15.84
C SER A 682 29.91 18.97 16.23
N ALA A 683 31.09 18.96 15.60
CA ALA A 683 32.15 18.00 15.86
C ALA A 683 32.65 18.06 17.32
N ASN A 684 32.85 19.26 17.86
CA ASN A 684 33.23 19.46 19.26
C ASN A 684 32.16 18.96 20.24
N SER A 685 30.88 19.21 19.95
CA SER A 685 29.77 18.68 20.76
C SER A 685 29.78 17.15 20.79
N ILE A 686 29.98 16.51 19.64
CA ILE A 686 30.07 15.04 19.56
C ILE A 686 31.30 14.55 20.34
N LEU A 687 32.46 15.18 20.15
CA LEU A 687 33.70 14.85 20.85
C LEU A 687 33.53 14.89 22.37
N THR A 688 32.90 15.94 22.92
CA THR A 688 32.59 16.03 24.35
C THR A 688 31.63 14.96 24.84
N SER A 689 30.72 14.47 24.01
CA SER A 689 29.75 13.43 24.36
C SER A 689 30.32 12.00 24.33
N VAL A 690 31.49 11.79 23.71
CA VAL A 690 32.13 10.47 23.68
C VAL A 690 32.75 10.19 25.04
N SER A 691 32.14 9.33 25.85
CA SER A 691 32.54 9.08 27.24
C SER A 691 33.78 8.19 27.39
N ASN A 692 34.07 7.33 26.41
CA ASN A 692 35.10 6.28 26.56
C ASN A 692 36.35 6.52 25.69
N LEU A 693 36.57 7.75 25.19
CA LEU A 693 37.88 8.14 24.64
C LEU A 693 38.86 8.37 25.79
N THR A 694 40.12 7.96 25.59
CA THR A 694 41.20 8.37 26.49
C THR A 694 41.45 9.88 26.38
N GLU A 695 42.03 10.47 27.42
CA GLU A 695 42.32 11.90 27.42
C GLU A 695 43.32 12.30 26.33
N GLU A 696 44.29 11.42 26.02
CA GLU A 696 45.22 11.59 24.89
C GLU A 696 44.49 11.60 23.54
N GLU A 697 43.60 10.65 23.29
CA GLU A 697 42.83 10.60 22.03
C GLU A 697 41.87 11.78 21.89
N ARG A 698 41.25 12.20 22.99
CA ARG A 698 40.37 13.38 23.00
C ARG A 698 41.17 14.63 22.66
N THR A 699 42.36 14.80 23.27
CA THR A 699 43.24 15.93 23.00
C THR A 699 43.73 15.94 21.56
N GLU A 700 44.10 14.78 21.00
CA GLU A 700 44.53 14.66 19.62
C GLU A 700 43.43 15.03 18.62
N LEU A 701 42.22 14.47 18.78
CA LEU A 701 41.07 14.80 17.93
C LEU A 701 40.65 16.26 18.06
N GLN A 702 40.75 16.82 19.28
CA GLN A 702 40.50 18.25 19.52
C GLN A 702 41.53 19.14 18.79
N ASN A 703 42.81 18.76 18.81
CA ASN A 703 43.87 19.48 18.10
C ASN A 703 43.70 19.39 16.58
N GLN A 704 43.29 18.23 16.05
CA GLN A 704 42.98 18.05 14.63
C GLN A 704 41.79 18.92 14.21
N LEU A 705 40.70 18.93 14.98
CA LEU A 705 39.55 19.80 14.75
C LEU A 705 39.95 21.28 14.76
N ASN A 706 40.76 21.71 15.73
CA ASN A 706 41.23 23.08 15.84
C ASN A 706 42.18 23.49 14.69
N SER A 707 42.86 22.52 14.07
CA SER A 707 43.81 22.74 12.96
C SER A 707 43.18 22.61 11.57
N ALA A 708 41.90 22.24 11.48
CA ALA A 708 41.19 22.09 10.21
C ALA A 708 40.79 23.44 9.61
N ASN A 709 41.22 23.68 8.37
CA ASN A 709 41.11 24.98 7.70
C ASN A 709 39.83 25.16 6.88
N ASP A 710 39.06 24.10 6.67
CA ASP A 710 37.84 24.07 5.86
C ASP A 710 36.80 23.09 6.44
N ALA A 711 35.55 23.20 5.97
CA ALA A 711 34.43 22.42 6.49
C ALA A 711 34.55 20.92 6.22
N ASP A 712 35.09 20.52 5.07
CA ASP A 712 35.21 19.11 4.67
C ASP A 712 36.26 18.39 5.53
N SER A 713 37.39 19.06 5.82
CA SER A 713 38.41 18.58 6.75
C SER A 713 37.84 18.38 8.16
N VAL A 714 37.02 19.32 8.64
CA VAL A 714 36.31 19.19 9.93
C VAL A 714 35.34 18.01 9.90
N ALA A 715 34.59 17.83 8.81
CA ALA A 715 33.64 16.72 8.65
C ALA A 715 34.34 15.35 8.65
N LEU A 716 35.48 15.21 7.97
CA LEU A 716 36.27 13.97 7.99
C LEU A 716 36.74 13.59 9.40
N ILE A 717 37.18 14.58 10.20
CA ILE A 717 37.60 14.35 11.59
C ILE A 717 36.37 14.02 12.46
N LYS A 718 35.24 14.71 12.24
CA LYS A 718 33.95 14.40 12.89
C LYS A 718 33.52 12.96 12.62
N ASP A 719 33.63 12.45 11.40
CA ASP A 719 33.32 11.06 11.07
C ASP A 719 34.23 10.08 11.83
N GLN A 720 35.52 10.39 11.98
CA GLN A 720 36.42 9.59 12.82
C GLN A 720 35.99 9.59 14.30
N ILE A 721 35.54 10.74 14.83
CA ILE A 721 35.01 10.86 16.19
C ILE A 721 33.73 10.01 16.33
N VAL A 722 32.83 10.05 15.34
CA VAL A 722 31.60 9.26 15.31
C VAL A 722 31.92 7.76 15.30
N LEU A 723 32.82 7.29 14.43
CA LEU A 723 33.24 5.88 14.39
C LEU A 723 33.83 5.41 15.73
N LYS A 724 34.66 6.24 16.37
CA LYS A 724 35.19 5.94 17.71
C LYS A 724 34.08 5.91 18.77
N LYS A 725 33.08 6.79 18.67
CA LYS A 725 31.90 6.78 19.56
C LYS A 725 31.08 5.51 19.39
N GLU A 726 30.79 5.10 18.17
CA GLU A 726 30.03 3.89 17.89
C GLU A 726 30.72 2.65 18.44
N TYR A 727 32.03 2.50 18.22
CA TYR A 727 32.81 1.42 18.82
C TYR A 727 32.76 1.45 20.36
N SER A 728 32.93 2.63 20.96
CA SER A 728 32.85 2.84 22.41
C SER A 728 31.49 2.43 22.99
N ASP A 729 30.39 2.86 22.36
CA ASP A 729 29.03 2.60 22.81
C ASP A 729 28.71 1.09 22.65
N THR A 730 29.10 0.49 21.52
CA THR A 730 28.98 -0.96 21.30
C THR A 730 29.80 -1.75 22.33
N LYS A 731 31.02 -1.30 22.66
CA LYS A 731 31.86 -1.94 23.68
C LYS A 731 31.21 -1.88 25.07
N ALA A 732 30.58 -0.76 25.43
CA ALA A 732 29.83 -0.64 26.68
C ALA A 732 28.60 -1.56 26.72
N GLN A 733 27.84 -1.65 25.63
CA GLN A 733 26.72 -2.59 25.51
C GLN A 733 27.17 -4.06 25.59
N ALA A 734 28.31 -4.38 24.98
CA ALA A 734 28.94 -5.69 25.10
C ALA A 734 29.33 -5.96 26.56
N THR A 735 29.91 -4.99 27.28
CA THR A 735 30.20 -5.12 28.72
C THR A 735 28.94 -5.43 29.52
N GLN A 736 27.84 -4.73 29.25
CA GLN A 736 26.56 -5.00 29.90
C GLN A 736 26.05 -6.42 29.61
N SER A 737 26.14 -6.87 28.35
CA SER A 737 25.73 -8.22 27.96
C SER A 737 26.57 -9.30 28.64
N VAL A 738 27.89 -9.11 28.71
CA VAL A 738 28.82 -10.01 29.42
C VAL A 738 28.53 -10.02 30.92
N SER A 739 28.11 -8.90 31.51
CA SER A 739 27.79 -8.83 32.93
C SER A 739 26.60 -9.70 33.36
N GLN A 740 25.68 -10.01 32.41
CA GLN A 740 24.50 -10.86 32.63
C GLN A 740 24.82 -12.36 32.68
N ILE A 741 26.00 -12.78 32.20
CA ILE A 741 26.44 -14.17 32.28
C ILE A 741 26.74 -14.50 33.75
N THR A 742 26.15 -15.58 34.26
CA THR A 742 26.35 -16.01 35.66
C THR A 742 27.48 -17.03 35.79
N ASN A 743 27.78 -17.80 34.74
CA ASN A 743 28.89 -18.74 34.71
C ASN A 743 30.23 -17.97 34.78
N PRO A 744 31.01 -18.09 35.86
CA PRO A 744 32.19 -17.25 36.08
C PRO A 744 33.30 -17.51 35.06
N THR A 745 33.45 -18.75 34.61
CA THR A 745 34.47 -19.14 33.62
C THR A 745 34.13 -18.56 32.25
N LYS A 746 32.88 -18.70 31.79
CA LYS A 746 32.45 -18.13 30.51
C LYS A 746 32.42 -16.61 30.53
N LYS A 747 31.99 -16.02 31.65
CA LYS A 747 32.05 -14.56 31.87
C LYS A 747 33.47 -14.04 31.71
N ALA A 748 34.46 -14.65 32.37
CA ALA A 748 35.85 -14.27 32.26
C ALA A 748 36.40 -14.42 30.82
N GLU A 749 36.00 -15.46 30.09
CA GLU A 749 36.36 -15.66 28.68
C GLU A 749 35.84 -14.50 27.82
N PHE A 750 34.56 -14.13 27.95
CA PHE A 750 33.99 -13.01 27.21
C PHE A 750 34.57 -11.65 27.66
N GLU A 751 34.87 -11.45 28.95
CA GLU A 751 35.57 -10.25 29.44
C GLU A 751 36.95 -10.12 28.80
N GLN A 752 37.69 -11.22 28.67
CA GLN A 752 39.00 -11.23 28.00
C GLN A 752 38.88 -10.98 26.49
N MET A 753 37.91 -11.61 25.81
CA MET A 753 37.63 -11.34 24.40
C MET A 753 37.25 -9.87 24.18
N LEU A 754 36.44 -9.28 25.07
CA LEU A 754 36.01 -7.90 24.99
C LEU A 754 37.15 -6.91 25.26
N SER A 755 38.06 -7.25 26.18
CA SER A 755 39.29 -6.49 26.41
C SER A 755 40.17 -6.44 25.15
N ASN A 756 40.25 -7.56 24.42
CA ASN A 756 41.05 -7.67 23.19
C ASN A 756 40.34 -7.14 21.92
N ALA A 757 39.03 -6.92 21.97
CA ALA A 757 38.29 -6.34 20.86
C ALA A 757 38.73 -4.89 20.63
N SER A 758 39.17 -4.59 19.40
CA SER A 758 39.65 -3.28 18.96
C SER A 758 38.76 -2.62 17.88
N THR A 759 37.71 -3.31 17.42
CA THR A 759 36.76 -2.79 16.42
C THR A 759 35.31 -2.94 16.87
N LYS A 760 34.41 -2.17 16.25
CA LYS A 760 32.97 -2.24 16.50
C LYS A 760 32.41 -3.63 16.19
N GLU A 761 32.80 -4.24 15.08
CA GLU A 761 32.31 -5.55 14.65
C GLU A 761 32.70 -6.65 15.63
N ALA A 762 33.93 -6.59 16.17
CA ALA A 762 34.40 -7.53 17.18
C ALA A 762 33.59 -7.37 18.48
N ALA A 763 33.37 -6.14 18.94
CA ALA A 763 32.57 -5.86 20.13
C ALA A 763 31.08 -6.24 19.94
N ASP A 764 30.49 -6.00 18.76
CA ASP A 764 29.11 -6.38 18.44
C ASP A 764 28.94 -7.91 18.38
N LYS A 765 29.91 -8.63 17.79
CA LYS A 765 29.90 -10.09 17.80
C LYS A 765 29.94 -10.62 19.23
N ILE A 766 30.81 -10.07 20.08
CA ILE A 766 30.90 -10.43 21.50
C ILE A 766 29.60 -10.11 22.23
N ARG A 767 28.99 -8.94 22.00
CA ARG A 767 27.69 -8.55 22.56
C ARG A 767 26.61 -9.58 22.23
N SER A 768 26.52 -9.98 20.96
CA SER A 768 25.56 -10.96 20.47
C SER A 768 25.81 -12.34 21.08
N ASP A 769 27.05 -12.83 21.03
CA ASP A 769 27.42 -14.15 21.55
C ASP A 769 27.22 -14.23 23.07
N ALA A 770 27.57 -13.17 23.81
CA ALA A 770 27.37 -13.08 25.26
C ALA A 770 25.88 -13.03 25.64
N SER A 771 25.06 -12.26 24.91
CA SER A 771 23.61 -12.22 25.13
C SER A 771 22.95 -13.57 24.84
N ALA A 772 23.33 -14.22 23.74
CA ALA A 772 22.83 -15.54 23.39
C ALA A 772 23.21 -16.59 24.45
N TYR A 773 24.43 -16.50 24.97
CA TYR A 773 24.89 -17.34 26.07
C TYR A 773 24.08 -17.14 27.35
N ALA A 774 23.93 -15.89 27.80
CA ALA A 774 23.18 -15.54 29.02
C ALA A 774 21.71 -16.01 28.93
N ALA A 775 21.07 -15.85 27.78
CA ALA A 775 19.71 -16.34 27.56
C ALA A 775 19.62 -17.88 27.63
N ALA A 776 20.57 -18.60 27.01
CA ALA A 776 20.62 -20.06 27.10
C ALA A 776 20.88 -20.54 28.54
N GLU A 777 21.73 -19.82 29.28
CA GLU A 777 22.01 -20.07 30.69
C GLU A 777 20.77 -19.86 31.57
N GLU A 778 20.00 -18.79 31.36
CA GLU A 778 18.74 -18.54 32.05
C GLU A 778 17.71 -19.66 31.79
N ILE A 779 17.52 -20.05 30.53
CA ILE A 779 16.62 -21.15 30.14
C ILE A 779 17.00 -22.46 30.84
N ASN A 780 18.30 -22.78 30.89
CA ASN A 780 18.79 -23.98 31.55
C ASN A 780 18.58 -23.93 33.06
N ASN A 781 18.81 -22.78 33.69
CA ASN A 781 18.55 -22.58 35.12
C ASN A 781 17.05 -22.72 35.45
N ASP A 782 16.17 -22.17 34.62
CA ASP A 782 14.72 -22.31 34.75
C ASP A 782 14.27 -23.77 34.59
N LEU A 783 14.80 -24.48 33.59
CA LEU A 783 14.53 -25.90 33.41
C LEU A 783 15.02 -26.70 34.62
N HIS A 784 16.24 -26.46 35.09
CA HIS A 784 16.77 -27.09 36.30
C HIS A 784 15.85 -26.87 37.52
N ASN A 785 15.40 -25.63 37.76
CA ASN A 785 14.49 -25.29 38.86
C ASN A 785 13.12 -25.96 38.73
N ARG A 786 12.59 -26.02 37.50
CA ARG A 786 11.34 -26.74 37.19
C ARG A 786 11.48 -28.23 37.47
N LEU A 787 12.54 -28.86 36.97
CA LEU A 787 12.82 -30.27 37.21
C LEU A 787 13.02 -30.56 38.70
N ASN A 788 13.69 -29.67 39.44
CA ASN A 788 13.86 -29.81 40.89
C ASN A 788 12.51 -29.76 41.64
N SER A 789 11.56 -28.95 41.14
CA SER A 789 10.21 -28.87 41.67
C SER A 789 9.40 -30.14 41.36
N ILE A 790 9.44 -30.63 40.11
CA ILE A 790 8.74 -31.86 39.69
C ILE A 790 9.30 -33.09 40.42
N LEU A 791 10.62 -33.14 40.62
CA LEU A 791 11.31 -34.17 41.39
C LEU A 791 10.74 -34.33 42.81
N GLN A 792 10.15 -33.28 43.40
CA GLN A 792 9.52 -33.39 44.72
C GLN A 792 8.31 -34.33 44.74
N ASN A 793 7.68 -34.58 43.59
CA ASN A 793 6.52 -35.45 43.45
C ASN A 793 6.88 -36.96 43.44
N ILE A 794 8.16 -37.31 43.28
CA ILE A 794 8.61 -38.70 43.36
C ILE A 794 8.57 -39.15 44.82
N THR A 795 7.87 -40.24 45.10
CA THR A 795 7.68 -40.76 46.46
C THR A 795 8.78 -41.73 46.89
N ASP A 796 9.38 -42.47 45.94
CA ASP A 796 10.56 -43.30 46.19
C ASP A 796 11.78 -42.42 46.54
N GLN A 797 12.15 -42.42 47.83
CA GLN A 797 13.24 -41.57 48.34
C GLN A 797 14.61 -41.93 47.76
N SER A 798 14.86 -43.21 47.46
CA SER A 798 16.14 -43.64 46.91
C SER A 798 16.30 -43.15 45.48
N LYS A 799 15.25 -43.30 44.64
CA LYS A 799 15.27 -42.77 43.28
C LYS A 799 15.20 -41.26 43.21
N LYS A 800 14.42 -40.62 44.10
CA LYS A 800 14.44 -39.17 44.24
C LYS A 800 15.85 -38.65 44.51
N GLN A 801 16.60 -39.28 45.40
CA GLN A 801 17.96 -38.85 45.75
C GLN A 801 18.98 -39.12 44.62
N GLU A 802 18.84 -40.24 43.92
CA GLU A 802 19.64 -40.54 42.72
C GLU A 802 19.43 -39.49 41.62
N ILE A 803 18.16 -39.21 41.29
CA ILE A 803 17.79 -38.22 40.27
C ILE A 803 18.17 -36.80 40.72
N ALA A 804 18.05 -36.46 42.01
CA ALA A 804 18.52 -35.19 42.57
C ALA A 804 20.02 -34.97 42.35
N THR A 805 20.82 -36.03 42.53
CA THR A 805 22.26 -35.99 42.29
C THR A 805 22.55 -35.77 40.80
N GLN A 806 21.83 -36.45 39.91
CA GLN A 806 21.98 -36.26 38.46
C GLN A 806 21.54 -34.87 37.99
N LEU A 807 20.45 -34.33 38.56
CA LEU A 807 19.99 -32.97 38.31
C LEU A 807 21.03 -31.93 38.71
N THR A 808 21.65 -32.11 39.89
CA THR A 808 22.74 -31.25 40.37
C THR A 808 23.95 -31.34 39.43
N ASN A 809 24.33 -32.54 39.01
CA ASN A 809 25.47 -32.76 38.11
C ASN A 809 25.22 -32.31 36.67
N ALA A 810 23.96 -32.10 36.25
CA ALA A 810 23.63 -31.66 34.89
C ALA A 810 24.18 -30.26 34.57
N LEU A 811 24.35 -29.41 35.59
CA LEU A 811 24.98 -28.09 35.47
C LEU A 811 26.51 -28.14 35.42
N ASN A 812 27.11 -29.32 35.66
CA ASN A 812 28.55 -29.51 35.71
C ASN A 812 29.09 -30.30 34.51
N ASP A 813 30.36 -30.05 34.19
CA ASP A 813 31.15 -30.84 33.26
C ASP A 813 31.56 -32.19 33.88
N ASP A 814 32.26 -33.02 33.11
CA ASP A 814 32.66 -34.36 33.56
C ASP A 814 33.77 -34.33 34.63
N SER A 815 34.39 -33.16 34.84
CA SER A 815 35.34 -32.89 35.93
C SER A 815 34.69 -32.25 37.15
N ASN A 816 33.35 -32.16 37.17
CA ASN A 816 32.53 -31.57 38.21
C ASN A 816 32.73 -30.05 38.44
N ASN A 817 33.16 -29.32 37.40
CA ASN A 817 33.16 -27.86 37.37
C ASN A 817 31.90 -27.35 36.65
N PRO A 818 31.43 -26.11 36.89
CA PRO A 818 30.31 -25.54 36.14
C PRO A 818 30.55 -25.61 34.63
N ASN A 819 29.67 -26.32 33.92
CA ASN A 819 29.85 -26.55 32.49
C ASN A 819 29.67 -25.23 31.73
N THR A 820 30.60 -24.92 30.82
CA THR A 820 30.51 -23.72 29.99
C THR A 820 29.71 -23.95 28.72
N ASP A 821 29.39 -25.18 28.33
CA ASP A 821 28.57 -25.50 27.16
C ASP A 821 27.08 -25.63 27.54
N GLN A 822 26.28 -24.62 27.19
CA GLN A 822 24.84 -24.60 27.47
C GLN A 822 24.05 -25.67 26.70
N SER A 823 24.54 -26.14 25.55
CA SER A 823 23.88 -27.22 24.81
C SER A 823 24.10 -28.58 25.50
N ALA A 824 25.30 -28.79 26.04
CA ALA A 824 25.59 -29.96 26.85
C ALA A 824 24.78 -29.98 28.15
N ILE A 825 24.63 -28.84 28.83
CA ILE A 825 23.76 -28.70 30.01
C ILE A 825 22.31 -29.05 29.65
N LEU A 826 21.77 -28.45 28.59
CA LEU A 826 20.39 -28.70 28.15
C LEU A 826 20.14 -30.18 27.86
N THR A 827 21.09 -30.84 27.20
CA THR A 827 21.02 -32.29 26.93
C THR A 827 20.96 -33.09 28.22
N LYS A 828 21.86 -32.83 29.18
CA LYS A 828 21.87 -33.50 30.50
C LYS A 828 20.57 -33.22 31.29
N LEU A 829 20.01 -32.00 31.23
CA LEU A 829 18.74 -31.67 31.88
C LEU A 829 17.55 -32.43 31.25
N HIS A 830 17.50 -32.59 29.93
CA HIS A 830 16.47 -33.40 29.28
C HIS A 830 16.58 -34.90 29.58
N GLU A 831 17.79 -35.43 29.73
CA GLU A 831 17.99 -36.80 30.22
C GLU A 831 17.43 -36.97 31.64
N VAL A 832 17.65 -35.99 32.52
CA VAL A 832 17.08 -35.96 33.87
C VAL A 832 15.54 -35.85 33.82
N GLU A 833 14.99 -34.98 32.97
CA GLU A 833 13.54 -34.86 32.75
C GLU A 833 12.91 -36.19 32.33
N THR A 834 13.57 -36.92 31.42
CA THR A 834 13.13 -38.25 30.99
C THR A 834 13.07 -39.22 32.16
N LYS A 835 14.12 -39.26 33.01
CA LYS A 835 14.16 -40.13 34.19
C LYS A 835 13.10 -39.77 35.25
N ILE A 836 12.85 -38.47 35.46
CA ILE A 836 11.76 -38.01 36.35
C ILE A 836 10.42 -38.53 35.84
N ASN A 837 10.14 -38.34 34.55
CA ASN A 837 8.89 -38.76 33.94
C ASN A 837 8.71 -40.29 33.94
N GLU A 838 9.76 -41.05 33.62
CA GLU A 838 9.75 -42.51 33.70
C GLU A 838 9.41 -43.00 35.12
N GLN A 839 10.01 -42.41 36.15
CA GLN A 839 9.76 -42.78 37.54
C GLN A 839 8.35 -42.38 38.00
N LEU A 840 7.87 -41.17 37.67
CA LEU A 840 6.49 -40.74 37.97
C LEU A 840 5.44 -41.63 37.29
N ASN A 841 5.68 -42.01 36.04
CA ASN A 841 4.80 -42.94 35.32
C ASN A 841 4.79 -44.31 35.99
N ARG A 842 5.96 -44.83 36.41
CA ARG A 842 6.06 -46.09 37.14
C ARG A 842 5.31 -46.06 38.47
N GLU A 843 5.42 -44.98 39.24
CA GLU A 843 4.67 -44.82 40.50
C GLU A 843 3.15 -44.71 40.25
N THR A 844 2.74 -44.02 39.18
CA THR A 844 1.33 -43.95 38.76
C THR A 844 0.78 -45.33 38.41
N GLU A 845 1.53 -46.13 37.64
CA GLU A 845 1.17 -47.49 37.27
C GLU A 845 1.04 -48.40 38.50
N LEU A 846 2.03 -48.38 39.41
CA LEU A 846 2.00 -49.16 40.65
C LEU A 846 0.84 -48.76 41.57
N SER A 847 0.48 -47.47 41.63
CA SER A 847 -0.67 -46.97 42.38
C SER A 847 -2.00 -47.47 41.80
N SER A 848 -2.13 -47.48 40.46
CA SER A 848 -3.27 -48.07 39.77
C SER A 848 -3.40 -49.57 40.06
N ILE A 849 -2.30 -50.32 39.96
CA ILE A 849 -2.26 -51.76 40.27
C ILE A 849 -2.67 -52.02 41.73
N LYS A 850 -2.14 -51.23 42.69
CA LYS A 850 -2.52 -51.30 44.11
C LYS A 850 -4.03 -51.14 44.27
N THR A 851 -4.60 -50.09 43.68
CA THR A 851 -6.04 -49.78 43.76
C THR A 851 -6.90 -50.91 43.17
N GLN A 852 -6.54 -51.43 42.00
CA GLN A 852 -7.25 -52.55 41.37
C GLN A 852 -7.20 -53.81 42.24
N LYS A 853 -6.04 -54.11 42.84
CA LYS A 853 -5.89 -55.26 43.74
C LYS A 853 -6.69 -55.09 45.02
N GLU A 854 -6.71 -53.91 45.63
CA GLU A 854 -7.55 -53.61 46.79
C GLU A 854 -9.03 -53.91 46.49
N GLN A 855 -9.54 -53.45 45.35
CA GLN A 855 -10.93 -53.72 44.92
C GLN A 855 -11.20 -55.21 44.65
N SER A 856 -10.26 -55.91 44.02
CA SER A 856 -10.37 -57.36 43.79
C SER A 856 -10.43 -58.11 45.12
N ILE A 857 -9.54 -57.78 46.05
CA ILE A 857 -9.48 -58.38 47.39
C ILE A 857 -10.77 -58.08 48.18
N GLU A 858 -11.28 -56.85 48.15
CA GLU A 858 -12.55 -56.49 48.79
C GLU A 858 -13.70 -57.36 48.27
N THR A 859 -13.74 -57.60 46.97
CA THR A 859 -14.76 -58.45 46.34
C THR A 859 -14.60 -59.90 46.77
N GLU A 860 -13.39 -60.47 46.62
CA GLU A 860 -13.11 -61.86 46.96
C GLU A 860 -13.32 -62.16 48.45
N LEU A 861 -13.07 -61.18 49.35
CA LEU A 861 -13.33 -61.31 50.78
C LEU A 861 -14.81 -61.50 51.11
N THR A 862 -15.72 -61.01 50.27
CA THR A 862 -17.16 -61.21 50.51
C THR A 862 -17.55 -62.69 50.42
N GLU A 863 -16.82 -63.49 49.63
CA GLU A 863 -17.06 -64.91 49.38
C GLU A 863 -16.51 -65.84 50.49
N ILE A 864 -15.66 -65.33 51.39
CA ILE A 864 -15.20 -66.07 52.57
C ILE A 864 -16.33 -66.16 53.60
N THR A 865 -16.68 -67.37 54.02
CA THR A 865 -17.76 -67.65 54.97
C THR A 865 -17.28 -67.78 56.41
N ASP A 866 -16.01 -68.14 56.65
CA ASP A 866 -15.42 -68.14 58.00
C ASP A 866 -15.24 -66.69 58.51
N PRO A 867 -15.98 -66.26 59.55
CA PRO A 867 -15.93 -64.88 60.02
C PRO A 867 -14.59 -64.50 60.66
N THR A 868 -13.87 -65.48 61.22
CA THR A 868 -12.55 -65.24 61.84
C THR A 868 -11.51 -65.00 60.75
N LYS A 869 -11.49 -65.84 59.71
CA LYS A 869 -10.58 -65.67 58.58
C LYS A 869 -10.90 -64.43 57.77
N LYS A 870 -12.17 -64.11 57.58
CA LYS A 870 -12.61 -62.86 56.94
C LYS A 870 -12.10 -61.62 57.68
N ALA A 871 -12.17 -61.59 59.01
CA ALA A 871 -11.64 -60.50 59.82
C ALA A 871 -10.10 -60.41 59.78
N GLU A 872 -9.39 -61.55 59.83
CA GLU A 872 -7.93 -61.61 59.70
C GLU A 872 -7.46 -61.03 58.36
N PHE A 873 -8.10 -61.42 57.27
CA PHE A 873 -7.77 -60.94 55.93
C PHE A 873 -8.17 -59.48 55.71
N GLN A 874 -9.27 -59.01 56.32
CA GLN A 874 -9.63 -57.59 56.31
C GLN A 874 -8.57 -56.72 56.98
N ALA A 875 -8.03 -57.14 58.12
CA ALA A 875 -6.94 -56.40 58.78
C ALA A 875 -5.67 -56.33 57.91
N LYS A 876 -5.34 -57.40 57.18
CA LYS A 876 -4.24 -57.41 56.20
C LYS A 876 -4.51 -56.48 55.01
N LEU A 877 -5.76 -56.40 54.52
CA LEU A 877 -6.16 -55.44 53.49
C LEU A 877 -6.01 -53.99 53.98
N ASP A 878 -6.40 -53.71 55.21
CA ASP A 878 -6.25 -52.36 55.80
C ASP A 878 -4.76 -51.99 55.98
N GLU A 879 -3.88 -52.94 56.29
CA GLU A 879 -2.43 -52.73 56.30
C GLU A 879 -1.90 -52.39 54.89
N ILE A 880 -2.37 -53.07 53.85
CA ILE A 880 -2.02 -52.79 52.44
C ILE A 880 -2.46 -51.37 52.06
N LYS A 881 -3.70 -50.97 52.41
CA LYS A 881 -4.23 -49.63 52.13
C LYS A 881 -3.34 -48.53 52.70
N ASN A 882 -2.80 -48.75 53.90
CA ASN A 882 -1.94 -47.82 54.62
C ASN A 882 -0.44 -47.92 54.29
N THR A 883 -0.02 -48.88 53.46
CA THR A 883 1.39 -49.01 53.04
C THR A 883 1.70 -47.98 51.95
N THR A 884 2.62 -47.06 52.25
CA THR A 884 3.02 -45.97 51.33
C THR A 884 3.99 -46.41 50.23
N ASP A 885 4.81 -47.43 50.47
CA ASP A 885 5.63 -48.03 49.43
C ASP A 885 4.75 -48.87 48.49
N LEU A 886 4.58 -48.39 47.26
CA LEU A 886 3.68 -48.99 46.29
C LEU A 886 4.11 -50.40 45.87
N SER A 887 5.41 -50.66 45.75
CA SER A 887 5.92 -51.99 45.38
C SER A 887 5.67 -52.99 46.51
N GLN A 888 5.92 -52.58 47.75
CA GLN A 888 5.62 -53.38 48.92
C GLN A 888 4.11 -53.63 49.08
N ALA A 889 3.28 -52.62 48.84
CA ALA A 889 1.83 -52.75 48.90
C ALA A 889 1.30 -53.75 47.86
N VAL A 890 1.78 -53.69 46.61
CA VAL A 890 1.42 -54.65 45.55
C VAL A 890 1.87 -56.08 45.91
N SER A 891 3.07 -56.25 46.48
CA SER A 891 3.55 -57.57 46.92
C SER A 891 2.67 -58.15 48.04
N LYS A 892 2.37 -57.35 49.07
CA LYS A 892 1.47 -57.76 50.17
C LYS A 892 0.06 -58.07 49.67
N ALA A 893 -0.44 -57.32 48.68
CA ALA A 893 -1.73 -57.60 48.05
C ALA A 893 -1.75 -58.94 47.31
N ASN A 894 -0.70 -59.29 46.56
CA ASN A 894 -0.57 -60.60 45.92
C ASN A 894 -0.56 -61.75 46.96
N GLU A 895 0.18 -61.57 48.06
CA GLU A 895 0.20 -62.55 49.15
C GLU A 895 -1.19 -62.73 49.77
N LEU A 896 -1.93 -61.64 50.00
CA LEU A 896 -3.28 -61.70 50.55
C LEU A 896 -4.26 -62.38 49.58
N GLN A 897 -4.21 -62.09 48.27
CA GLN A 897 -5.03 -62.79 47.26
C GLN A 897 -4.78 -64.31 47.30
N ASN A 898 -3.52 -64.74 47.38
CA ASN A 898 -3.19 -66.17 47.50
C ASN A 898 -3.74 -66.80 48.79
N MET A 899 -3.68 -66.08 49.92
CA MET A 899 -4.25 -66.53 51.19
C MET A 899 -5.78 -66.67 51.11
N ILE A 900 -6.46 -65.69 50.52
CA ILE A 900 -7.92 -65.73 50.29
C ILE A 900 -8.30 -66.90 49.40
N GLN A 901 -7.62 -67.07 48.27
CA GLN A 901 -7.88 -68.18 47.35
C GLN A 901 -7.70 -69.54 48.03
N THR A 902 -6.65 -69.72 48.82
CA THR A 902 -6.40 -70.95 49.59
C THR A 902 -7.55 -71.24 50.57
N GLN A 903 -8.07 -70.21 51.24
CA GLN A 903 -9.20 -70.35 52.17
C GLN A 903 -10.51 -70.68 51.43
N LYS A 904 -10.78 -70.05 50.28
CA LYS A 904 -11.97 -70.38 49.45
C LYS A 904 -11.96 -71.85 49.03
N GLU A 905 -10.82 -72.35 48.60
CA GLU A 905 -10.68 -73.75 48.21
C GLU A 905 -10.86 -74.71 49.40
N PHE A 906 -10.36 -74.34 50.58
CA PHE A 906 -10.62 -75.08 51.81
C PHE A 906 -12.11 -75.14 52.15
N GLU A 907 -12.81 -74.01 52.13
CA GLU A 907 -14.25 -73.94 52.44
C GLU A 907 -15.09 -74.72 51.42
N SER A 908 -14.77 -74.61 50.13
CA SER A 908 -15.44 -75.40 49.08
C SER A 908 -15.23 -76.90 49.25
N SER A 909 -14.01 -77.36 49.54
CA SER A 909 -13.75 -78.78 49.82
C SER A 909 -14.47 -79.23 51.10
N LYS A 910 -14.58 -78.37 52.12
CA LYS A 910 -15.29 -78.68 53.38
C LYS A 910 -16.78 -78.87 53.13
N GLN A 911 -17.38 -78.01 52.31
CA GLN A 911 -18.78 -78.12 51.93
C GLN A 911 -19.05 -79.41 51.13
N LEU A 912 -18.18 -79.76 50.18
CA LEU A 912 -18.30 -81.01 49.42
C LEU A 912 -18.18 -82.24 50.33
N ALA A 913 -17.18 -82.28 51.22
CA ALA A 913 -17.02 -83.39 52.17
C ALA A 913 -18.21 -83.50 53.14
N THR A 914 -18.76 -82.38 53.60
CA THR A 914 -20.00 -82.34 54.42
C THR A 914 -21.18 -82.93 53.65
N SER A 915 -21.34 -82.54 52.38
CA SER A 915 -22.41 -83.06 51.52
C SER A 915 -22.29 -84.57 51.31
N GLU A 916 -21.08 -85.10 51.06
CA GLU A 916 -20.93 -86.55 50.89
C GLU A 916 -21.13 -87.30 52.21
N LEU A 917 -20.70 -86.73 53.35
CA LEU A 917 -20.89 -87.36 54.67
C LEU A 917 -22.37 -87.54 55.00
N SER A 918 -23.19 -86.55 54.63
CA SER A 918 -24.64 -86.61 54.81
C SER A 918 -25.32 -87.75 54.02
N ARG A 919 -24.65 -88.32 53.02
CA ARG A 919 -25.14 -89.43 52.19
C ARG A 919 -24.78 -90.83 52.73
N LEU A 920 -24.14 -90.94 53.89
CA LEU A 920 -24.00 -92.22 54.59
C LEU A 920 -25.34 -92.62 55.21
N ARG A 921 -25.77 -93.86 54.96
CA ARG A 921 -27.16 -94.30 55.11
C ARG A 921 -27.38 -95.23 56.29
N VAL A 922 -26.35 -95.90 56.81
CA VAL A 922 -26.54 -96.82 57.94
C VAL A 922 -26.84 -96.03 59.22
N ALA A 923 -27.99 -96.33 59.83
CA ALA A 923 -28.39 -95.76 61.12
C ALA A 923 -27.33 -96.09 62.19
N ASN A 924 -27.00 -95.11 63.04
CA ASN A 924 -26.05 -95.27 64.15
C ASN A 924 -24.65 -95.77 63.73
N SER A 925 -24.20 -95.43 62.52
CA SER A 925 -22.84 -95.73 62.06
C SER A 925 -21.79 -95.01 62.92
N SER A 926 -20.99 -95.79 63.66
CA SER A 926 -19.84 -95.26 64.42
C SER A 926 -18.81 -94.62 63.49
N GLN A 927 -18.72 -95.12 62.25
CA GLN A 927 -17.82 -94.59 61.23
C GLN A 927 -18.28 -93.21 60.74
N ARG A 928 -19.59 -92.99 60.56
CA ARG A 928 -20.13 -91.66 60.25
C ARG A 928 -19.77 -90.64 61.33
N THR A 929 -19.89 -91.00 62.60
CA THR A 929 -19.53 -90.12 63.74
C THR A 929 -18.04 -89.77 63.75
N GLU A 930 -17.17 -90.75 63.52
CA GLU A 930 -15.72 -90.53 63.44
C GLU A 930 -15.32 -89.64 62.26
N LEU A 931 -15.91 -89.88 61.09
CA LEU A 931 -15.69 -89.06 59.89
C LEU A 931 -16.20 -87.63 60.10
N GLU A 932 -17.31 -87.43 60.81
CA GLU A 932 -17.84 -86.11 61.19
C GLU A 932 -16.89 -85.34 62.13
N ASN A 933 -16.35 -86.01 63.15
CA ASN A 933 -15.39 -85.40 64.07
C ASN A 933 -14.11 -84.96 63.32
N ARG A 934 -13.61 -85.81 62.42
CA ARG A 934 -12.44 -85.50 61.59
C ARG A 934 -12.73 -84.37 60.58
N LEU A 935 -13.94 -84.30 60.03
CA LEU A 935 -14.39 -83.22 59.16
C LEU A 935 -14.40 -81.87 59.88
N ASN A 936 -14.87 -81.87 61.13
CA ASN A 936 -14.90 -80.68 61.97
C ASN A 936 -13.49 -80.25 62.41
N ALA A 937 -12.58 -81.21 62.65
CA ALA A 937 -11.20 -80.95 63.06
C ALA A 937 -10.23 -80.65 61.90
N ALA A 938 -10.62 -80.88 60.64
CA ALA A 938 -9.78 -80.64 59.49
C ALA A 938 -9.45 -79.15 59.34
N THR A 939 -8.17 -78.84 59.11
CA THR A 939 -7.65 -77.47 58.95
C THR A 939 -7.03 -77.22 57.58
N THR A 940 -6.90 -78.25 56.73
CA THR A 940 -6.36 -78.12 55.37
C THR A 940 -7.25 -78.76 54.31
N LYS A 941 -7.14 -78.27 53.07
CA LYS A 941 -7.88 -78.80 51.92
C LYS A 941 -7.54 -80.26 51.66
N GLU A 942 -6.27 -80.62 51.74
CA GLU A 942 -5.79 -81.98 51.55
C GLU A 942 -6.41 -82.96 52.56
N GLN A 943 -6.52 -82.55 53.83
CA GLN A 943 -7.23 -83.35 54.85
C GLN A 943 -8.69 -83.56 54.48
N LEU A 944 -9.37 -82.54 53.98
CA LEU A 944 -10.78 -82.61 53.55
C LEU A 944 -10.98 -83.47 52.29
N ASP A 945 -10.10 -83.37 51.30
CA ASP A 945 -10.17 -84.16 50.07
C ASP A 945 -9.90 -85.66 50.35
N ASN A 946 -8.91 -85.95 51.21
CA ASN A 946 -8.66 -87.31 51.69
C ASN A 946 -9.86 -87.84 52.48
N LEU A 947 -10.42 -87.03 53.38
CA LEU A 947 -11.61 -87.42 54.15
C LEU A 947 -12.82 -87.64 53.25
N ARG A 948 -13.03 -86.83 52.21
CA ARG A 948 -14.09 -87.03 51.21
C ARG A 948 -13.92 -88.36 50.48
N THR A 949 -12.69 -88.73 50.14
CA THR A 949 -12.40 -90.04 49.53
C THR A 949 -12.72 -91.19 50.48
N GLU A 950 -12.38 -91.04 51.76
CA GLU A 950 -12.75 -92.02 52.80
C GLU A 950 -14.27 -92.12 52.99
N ILE A 951 -14.99 -91.00 53.00
CA ILE A 951 -16.46 -90.95 53.07
C ILE A 951 -17.09 -91.68 51.88
N LEU A 952 -16.61 -91.40 50.66
CA LEU A 952 -17.11 -92.08 49.45
C LEU A 952 -16.85 -93.59 49.50
N ALA A 953 -15.67 -94.01 49.97
CA ALA A 953 -15.37 -95.42 50.14
C ALA A 953 -16.26 -96.08 51.19
N GLU A 954 -16.60 -95.37 52.28
CA GLU A 954 -17.51 -95.88 53.30
C GLU A 954 -18.95 -95.98 52.80
N LYS A 955 -19.42 -95.02 51.99
CA LYS A 955 -20.74 -95.10 51.33
C LYS A 955 -20.87 -96.41 50.55
N VAL A 956 -19.86 -96.76 49.76
CA VAL A 956 -19.84 -98.01 48.99
C VAL A 956 -19.92 -99.24 49.89
N LYS A 957 -19.28 -99.23 51.07
CA LYS A 957 -19.39 -100.35 52.02
C LYS A 957 -20.79 -100.42 52.65
N GLU A 958 -21.35 -99.29 53.07
CA GLU A 958 -22.68 -99.22 53.65
C GLU A 958 -23.77 -99.66 52.66
N ASP A 959 -23.72 -99.18 51.41
CA ASP A 959 -24.66 -99.59 50.36
C ASP A 959 -24.61 -101.11 50.10
N LYS A 960 -23.40 -101.68 50.09
CA LYS A 960 -23.22 -103.13 49.94
C LYS A 960 -23.81 -103.90 51.12
N LEU A 961 -23.58 -103.44 52.34
CA LEU A 961 -24.14 -104.04 53.56
C LEU A 961 -25.68 -104.02 53.53
N ILE A 962 -26.26 -102.88 53.15
CA ILE A 962 -27.72 -102.69 53.05
C ILE A 962 -28.32 -103.68 52.03
N GLU A 963 -27.70 -103.83 50.85
CA GLU A 963 -28.20 -104.73 49.81
C GLU A 963 -28.03 -106.21 50.19
N ASP A 964 -26.89 -106.59 50.77
CA ASP A 964 -26.65 -107.94 51.25
C ASP A 964 -27.66 -108.34 52.34
N GLU A 965 -27.99 -107.44 53.26
CA GLU A 965 -28.97 -107.71 54.31
C GLU A 965 -30.41 -107.73 53.76
N ARG A 966 -30.75 -106.82 52.85
CA ARG A 966 -32.06 -106.82 52.16
C ARG A 966 -32.32 -108.15 51.49
N LYS A 967 -31.31 -108.72 50.83
CA LYS A 967 -31.40 -110.03 50.18
C LYS A 967 -31.70 -111.14 51.21
N LYS A 968 -30.96 -111.21 52.32
CA LYS A 968 -31.21 -112.21 53.38
C LYS A 968 -32.63 -112.14 53.92
N VAL A 969 -33.16 -110.94 54.16
CA VAL A 969 -34.51 -110.77 54.67
C VAL A 969 -35.55 -111.23 53.64
N ARG A 970 -35.39 -110.90 52.35
CA ARG A 970 -36.27 -111.41 51.29
C ARG A 970 -36.25 -112.93 51.22
N ASP A 971 -35.08 -113.54 51.30
CA ASP A 971 -34.92 -115.00 51.28
C ASP A 971 -35.68 -115.63 52.47
N ALA A 972 -35.58 -115.07 53.67
CA ALA A 972 -36.33 -115.55 54.85
C ALA A 972 -37.85 -115.37 54.71
N ILE A 973 -38.33 -114.21 54.24
CA ILE A 973 -39.75 -113.94 53.98
C ILE A 973 -40.31 -114.88 52.91
N SER A 974 -39.49 -115.30 51.94
CA SER A 974 -39.94 -116.14 50.82
C SER A 974 -40.40 -117.54 51.24
N LEU A 975 -39.99 -118.04 52.41
CA LEU A 975 -40.41 -119.34 52.96
C LEU A 975 -41.87 -119.38 53.44
N LEU A 976 -42.46 -118.20 53.69
CA LEU A 976 -43.87 -118.07 54.08
C LEU A 976 -44.78 -118.10 52.85
N SER A 977 -46.00 -118.62 53.02
CA SER A 977 -47.01 -118.66 51.97
C SER A 977 -47.44 -117.26 51.57
N ASP A 978 -47.80 -117.05 50.29
CA ASP A 978 -48.41 -115.79 49.84
C ASP A 978 -49.76 -115.52 50.51
N SER A 979 -50.41 -116.57 51.01
CA SER A 979 -51.65 -116.46 51.79
C SER A 979 -51.42 -116.09 53.27
N ASN A 980 -50.17 -116.10 53.74
CA ASN A 980 -49.83 -115.76 55.12
C ASN A 980 -49.82 -114.23 55.31
N PRO A 981 -50.71 -113.64 56.13
CA PRO A 981 -50.80 -112.19 56.29
C PRO A 981 -49.52 -111.55 56.87
N LEU A 982 -48.68 -112.32 57.57
CA LEU A 982 -47.38 -111.84 58.05
C LEU A 982 -46.40 -111.56 56.91
N LYS A 983 -46.48 -112.27 55.78
CA LYS A 983 -45.55 -112.10 54.65
C LYS A 983 -45.59 -110.68 54.09
N GLN A 984 -46.79 -110.14 53.91
CA GLN A 984 -46.96 -108.76 53.42
C GLN A 984 -46.48 -107.74 54.46
N GLN A 985 -46.83 -107.92 55.73
CA GLN A 985 -46.40 -107.03 56.82
C GLN A 985 -44.86 -106.99 56.95
N LEU A 986 -44.20 -108.14 56.87
CA LEU A 986 -42.74 -108.23 56.93
C LEU A 986 -42.09 -107.60 55.68
N THR A 987 -42.72 -107.71 54.51
CA THR A 987 -42.26 -107.06 53.27
C THR A 987 -42.35 -105.53 53.35
N GLU A 988 -43.45 -104.99 53.88
CA GLU A 988 -43.62 -103.54 54.09
C GLU A 988 -42.64 -103.02 55.13
N ARG A 989 -42.46 -103.74 56.25
CA ARG A 989 -41.44 -103.41 57.27
C ARG A 989 -40.02 -103.47 56.71
N LEU A 990 -39.71 -104.39 55.80
CA LEU A 990 -38.42 -104.44 55.12
C LEU A 990 -38.18 -103.21 54.24
N GLN A 991 -39.21 -102.75 53.52
CA GLN A 991 -39.10 -101.57 52.66
C GLN A 991 -38.83 -100.30 53.47
N ILE A 992 -39.34 -100.22 54.70
CA ILE A 992 -39.07 -99.13 55.65
C ILE A 992 -37.69 -99.27 56.28
N ALA A 993 -37.34 -100.46 56.76
CA ALA A 993 -36.06 -100.69 57.44
C ALA A 993 -34.86 -100.54 56.50
N LEU A 994 -34.98 -101.00 55.25
CA LEU A 994 -33.96 -100.87 54.22
C LEU A 994 -34.58 -100.19 53.00
N PRO A 995 -34.67 -98.85 52.95
CA PRO A 995 -35.22 -98.13 51.79
C PRO A 995 -34.30 -98.28 50.56
N ILE A 996 -34.86 -98.23 49.34
CA ILE A 996 -34.06 -98.27 48.09
C ILE A 996 -33.27 -96.96 47.95
N ASP A 997 -32.04 -97.02 47.45
CA ASP A 997 -31.20 -95.82 47.26
C ASP A 997 -31.87 -94.80 46.32
N ASN A 998 -32.27 -93.64 46.86
CA ASN A 998 -32.67 -92.49 46.07
C ASN A 998 -31.56 -91.42 46.13
N PRO A 999 -30.89 -91.12 44.99
CA PRO A 999 -29.79 -90.15 44.95
C PRO A 999 -30.18 -88.72 45.37
N ASP A 1000 -31.49 -88.41 45.38
CA ASP A 1000 -32.03 -87.08 45.71
C ASP A 1000 -32.54 -86.97 47.17
N SER A 1001 -32.50 -88.05 47.97
CA SER A 1001 -33.01 -88.07 49.35
C SER A 1001 -31.88 -88.14 50.37
N GLN A 1002 -31.83 -87.19 51.32
CA GLN A 1002 -30.94 -87.25 52.49
C GLN A 1002 -31.54 -88.05 53.67
N ASP A 1003 -32.81 -88.46 53.56
CA ASP A 1003 -33.57 -89.11 54.64
C ASP A 1003 -33.63 -90.64 54.49
N ASP A 1004 -32.94 -91.21 53.50
CA ASP A 1004 -32.93 -92.64 53.21
C ASP A 1004 -32.00 -93.41 54.17
N VAL A 1005 -32.32 -93.37 55.46
CA VAL A 1005 -31.59 -94.05 56.52
C VAL A 1005 -32.00 -95.53 56.58
N ALA A 1006 -31.02 -96.42 56.56
CA ALA A 1006 -31.19 -97.86 56.65
C ALA A 1006 -30.95 -98.36 58.08
N ASP A 1007 -31.95 -99.04 58.64
CA ASP A 1007 -31.89 -99.73 59.93
C ASP A 1007 -31.65 -101.23 59.70
N VAL A 1008 -30.36 -101.57 59.61
CA VAL A 1008 -29.88 -102.95 59.41
C VAL A 1008 -30.29 -103.87 60.56
N GLU A 1009 -30.46 -103.35 61.78
CA GLU A 1009 -30.82 -104.18 62.94
C GLU A 1009 -32.32 -104.51 62.93
N GLN A 1010 -33.16 -103.54 62.57
CA GLN A 1010 -34.58 -103.79 62.31
C GLN A 1010 -34.77 -104.80 61.16
N ALA A 1011 -33.91 -104.76 60.13
CA ALA A 1011 -33.93 -105.73 59.04
C ALA A 1011 -33.61 -107.17 59.52
N LYS A 1012 -32.58 -107.36 60.34
CA LYS A 1012 -32.27 -108.67 60.94
C LYS A 1012 -33.42 -109.21 61.79
N SER A 1013 -34.07 -108.34 62.56
CA SER A 1013 -35.25 -108.73 63.35
C SER A 1013 -36.39 -109.25 62.46
N ILE A 1014 -36.61 -108.64 61.29
CA ILE A 1014 -37.61 -109.10 60.30
C ILE A 1014 -37.24 -110.49 59.75
N ALA A 1015 -35.96 -110.73 59.41
CA ALA A 1015 -35.52 -112.05 58.94
C ALA A 1015 -35.68 -113.14 60.01
N GLN A 1016 -35.37 -112.83 61.27
CA GLN A 1016 -35.56 -113.75 62.40
C GLN A 1016 -37.04 -114.09 62.61
N GLU A 1017 -37.91 -113.08 62.56
CA GLU A 1017 -39.36 -113.25 62.70
C GLU A 1017 -39.93 -114.17 61.61
N ALA A 1018 -39.55 -113.97 60.33
CA ALA A 1018 -39.95 -114.84 59.23
C ALA A 1018 -39.48 -116.30 59.42
N THR A 1019 -38.22 -116.48 59.83
CA THR A 1019 -37.61 -117.80 60.02
C THR A 1019 -38.27 -118.57 61.17
N GLN A 1020 -38.57 -117.89 62.27
CA GLN A 1020 -39.14 -118.51 63.48
C GLN A 1020 -40.56 -119.06 63.24
N VAL A 1021 -41.37 -118.36 62.43
CA VAL A 1021 -42.70 -118.82 62.03
C VAL A 1021 -42.60 -120.12 61.23
N PHE A 1022 -41.71 -120.16 60.22
CA PHE A 1022 -41.51 -121.35 59.40
C PHE A 1022 -41.02 -122.57 60.21
N GLU A 1023 -40.03 -122.40 61.10
CA GLU A 1023 -39.51 -123.49 61.93
C GLU A 1023 -40.56 -124.05 62.92
N THR A 1024 -41.47 -123.20 63.40
CA THR A 1024 -42.59 -123.64 64.26
C THR A 1024 -43.53 -124.58 63.49
N LEU A 1025 -43.90 -124.22 62.25
CA LEU A 1025 -44.75 -125.05 61.39
C LEU A 1025 -44.09 -126.38 61.05
N LYS A 1026 -42.80 -126.37 60.74
CA LYS A 1026 -42.00 -127.57 60.49
C LYS A 1026 -41.99 -128.51 61.70
N THR A 1027 -41.77 -127.98 62.90
CA THR A 1027 -41.78 -128.76 64.15
C THR A 1027 -43.13 -129.44 64.41
N ASN A 1028 -44.24 -128.74 64.13
CA ASN A 1028 -45.58 -129.29 64.28
C ASN A 1028 -45.83 -130.47 63.32
N PHE A 1029 -45.45 -130.31 62.04
CA PHE A 1029 -45.54 -131.40 61.06
C PHE A 1029 -44.73 -132.63 61.50
N GLU A 1030 -43.49 -132.42 61.98
CA GLU A 1030 -42.63 -133.51 62.45
C GLU A 1030 -43.25 -134.27 63.62
N THR A 1031 -43.94 -133.58 64.52
CA THR A 1031 -44.64 -134.17 65.67
C THR A 1031 -45.83 -135.03 65.23
N GLU A 1032 -46.62 -134.56 64.26
CA GLU A 1032 -47.74 -135.36 63.71
C GLU A 1032 -47.22 -136.59 62.95
N LEU A 1033 -46.17 -136.42 62.13
CA LEU A 1033 -45.57 -137.52 61.39
C LEU A 1033 -45.11 -138.66 62.31
N ALA A 1034 -44.59 -138.34 63.50
CA ALA A 1034 -44.15 -139.34 64.47
C ALA A 1034 -45.27 -140.30 64.92
N LYS A 1035 -46.55 -139.90 64.87
CA LYS A 1035 -47.68 -140.78 65.22
C LYS A 1035 -47.89 -141.94 64.23
N LEU A 1036 -47.32 -141.87 63.03
CA LEU A 1036 -47.35 -142.94 62.02
C LEU A 1036 -46.24 -143.99 62.18
N THR A 1037 -45.49 -143.96 63.28
CA THR A 1037 -44.46 -144.96 63.56
C THR A 1037 -45.04 -146.39 63.52
N GLY A 1038 -44.42 -147.28 62.73
CA GLY A 1038 -44.89 -148.65 62.50
C GLY A 1038 -45.80 -148.85 61.28
N LEU A 1039 -45.88 -147.86 60.38
CA LEU A 1039 -46.50 -147.99 59.05
C LEU A 1039 -45.61 -148.83 58.12
N GLU A 1040 -46.16 -149.92 57.59
CA GLU A 1040 -45.46 -150.75 56.61
C GLU A 1040 -45.74 -150.27 55.18
N ASP A 1041 -44.80 -150.52 54.27
CA ASP A 1041 -44.89 -150.06 52.87
C ASP A 1041 -46.13 -150.60 52.14
N SER A 1042 -46.59 -151.80 52.50
CA SER A 1042 -47.79 -152.43 51.95
C SER A 1042 -49.09 -151.72 52.37
N GLU A 1043 -49.05 -150.83 53.36
CA GLU A 1043 -50.23 -150.19 53.96
C GLU A 1043 -50.43 -148.73 53.53
N ALA A 1044 -49.57 -148.24 52.62
CA ALA A 1044 -49.53 -146.86 52.14
C ALA A 1044 -50.90 -146.34 51.64
N ILE A 1045 -51.09 -145.02 51.74
CA ILE A 1045 -52.18 -144.29 51.07
C ILE A 1045 -51.56 -143.51 49.93
N GLU A 1046 -52.05 -143.69 48.70
CA GLU A 1046 -51.65 -142.88 47.54
C GLU A 1046 -50.12 -142.74 47.39
N GLU A 1047 -49.36 -143.83 47.56
CA GLU A 1047 -47.88 -143.88 47.49
C GLU A 1047 -47.12 -143.14 48.63
N TYR A 1048 -47.82 -142.62 49.65
CA TYR A 1048 -47.21 -142.10 50.87
C TYR A 1048 -46.97 -143.21 51.89
N ASN A 1049 -45.72 -143.69 51.94
CA ASN A 1049 -45.18 -144.48 53.04
C ASN A 1049 -44.29 -143.61 53.96
N LEU A 1050 -43.78 -144.20 55.04
CA LEU A 1050 -42.92 -143.48 55.99
C LEU A 1050 -41.63 -142.95 55.32
N SER A 1051 -41.10 -143.65 54.33
CA SER A 1051 -39.93 -143.22 53.55
C SER A 1051 -40.23 -141.97 52.72
N THR A 1052 -41.38 -141.90 52.04
CA THR A 1052 -41.84 -140.76 51.25
C THR A 1052 -42.06 -139.53 52.15
N PHE A 1053 -42.68 -139.69 53.32
CA PHE A 1053 -42.81 -138.59 54.28
C PHE A 1053 -41.46 -138.09 54.80
N ASN A 1054 -40.53 -138.99 55.13
CA ASN A 1054 -39.18 -138.63 55.59
C ASN A 1054 -38.32 -137.98 54.50
N ALA A 1055 -38.47 -138.40 53.24
CA ALA A 1055 -37.81 -137.78 52.10
C ALA A 1055 -38.33 -136.36 51.86
N ASN A 1056 -39.66 -136.16 51.90
CA ASN A 1056 -40.28 -134.84 51.77
C ASN A 1056 -39.94 -133.91 52.94
N LYS A 1057 -39.87 -134.43 54.17
CA LYS A 1057 -39.35 -133.71 55.35
C LYS A 1057 -37.95 -133.13 55.13
N SER A 1058 -37.13 -133.82 54.33
CA SER A 1058 -35.71 -133.50 54.11
C SER A 1058 -35.45 -132.69 52.83
N GLN A 1059 -36.49 -132.22 52.13
CA GLN A 1059 -36.33 -131.41 50.91
C GLN A 1059 -35.81 -130.00 51.23
N ALA A 1060 -34.87 -129.53 50.42
CA ALA A 1060 -34.27 -128.20 50.54
C ALA A 1060 -35.25 -127.04 50.23
N ASN A 1061 -36.34 -127.31 49.51
CA ASN A 1061 -37.32 -126.31 49.06
C ASN A 1061 -38.67 -126.49 49.75
N LEU A 1062 -38.64 -126.84 51.04
CA LEU A 1062 -39.82 -126.94 51.86
C LEU A 1062 -40.31 -125.52 52.18
N ASP A 1063 -41.59 -125.24 51.94
CA ASP A 1063 -42.26 -123.98 52.23
C ASP A 1063 -43.54 -124.26 53.06
N GLU A 1064 -44.16 -123.19 53.56
CA GLU A 1064 -45.38 -123.29 54.38
C GLU A 1064 -46.50 -124.10 53.68
N ASP A 1065 -46.73 -123.88 52.38
CA ASP A 1065 -47.79 -124.58 51.62
C ASP A 1065 -47.51 -126.09 51.51
N LYS A 1066 -46.26 -126.48 51.21
CA LYS A 1066 -45.87 -127.89 51.15
C LYS A 1066 -45.95 -128.57 52.52
N LEU A 1067 -45.59 -127.88 53.61
CA LEU A 1067 -45.72 -128.41 54.97
C LEU A 1067 -47.18 -128.67 55.35
N ALA A 1068 -48.08 -127.78 54.95
CA ALA A 1068 -49.52 -127.95 55.19
C ALA A 1068 -50.07 -129.19 54.47
N VAL A 1069 -49.72 -129.37 53.18
CA VAL A 1069 -50.13 -130.54 52.38
C VAL A 1069 -49.63 -131.84 52.99
N LEU A 1070 -48.36 -131.89 53.43
CA LEU A 1070 -47.79 -133.09 54.05
C LEU A 1070 -48.47 -133.43 55.39
N SER A 1071 -48.81 -132.42 56.20
CA SER A 1071 -49.51 -132.61 57.47
C SER A 1071 -50.91 -133.21 57.29
N GLU A 1072 -51.64 -132.75 56.27
CA GLU A 1072 -52.96 -133.29 55.94
C GLU A 1072 -52.87 -134.79 55.57
N LYS A 1073 -51.88 -135.16 54.76
CA LYS A 1073 -51.66 -136.57 54.35
C LYS A 1073 -51.31 -137.48 55.52
N VAL A 1074 -50.58 -136.97 56.53
CA VAL A 1074 -50.31 -137.71 57.77
C VAL A 1074 -51.60 -138.02 58.52
N GLN A 1075 -52.48 -137.03 58.68
CA GLN A 1075 -53.76 -137.21 59.38
C GLN A 1075 -54.70 -138.17 58.65
N GLN A 1076 -54.78 -138.07 57.32
CA GLN A 1076 -55.56 -139.01 56.48
C GLN A 1076 -55.09 -140.46 56.70
N THR A 1077 -53.78 -140.67 56.84
CA THR A 1077 -53.20 -142.00 57.09
C THR A 1077 -53.59 -142.56 58.45
N LEU A 1078 -53.49 -141.77 59.52
CA LEU A 1078 -53.97 -142.19 60.84
C LEU A 1078 -55.47 -142.51 60.83
N GLN A 1079 -56.27 -141.69 60.15
CA GLN A 1079 -57.72 -141.87 60.12
C GLN A 1079 -58.14 -143.18 59.44
N LYS A 1080 -57.50 -143.55 58.31
CA LYS A 1080 -57.75 -144.86 57.64
C LYS A 1080 -57.61 -146.04 58.59
N PHE A 1081 -56.58 -146.05 59.44
CA PHE A 1081 -56.35 -147.15 60.39
C PHE A 1081 -57.30 -147.10 61.59
N ARG A 1082 -57.70 -145.90 62.01
CA ARG A 1082 -58.76 -145.72 63.01
C ARG A 1082 -60.06 -146.34 62.52
N ASP A 1083 -60.43 -146.07 61.28
CA ASP A 1083 -61.65 -146.62 60.66
C ASP A 1083 -61.59 -148.16 60.56
N GLN A 1084 -60.42 -148.73 60.24
CA GLN A 1084 -60.24 -150.18 60.23
C GLN A 1084 -60.39 -150.82 61.62
N ALA A 1085 -59.85 -150.19 62.67
CA ALA A 1085 -60.02 -150.68 64.03
C ALA A 1085 -61.50 -150.58 64.47
N LEU A 1086 -62.17 -149.47 64.15
CA LEU A 1086 -63.61 -149.30 64.41
C LEU A 1086 -64.44 -150.38 63.73
N ALA A 1087 -64.15 -150.68 62.45
CA ALA A 1087 -64.88 -151.68 61.68
C ALA A 1087 -64.84 -153.08 62.33
N GLU A 1088 -63.74 -153.44 63.00
CA GLU A 1088 -63.65 -154.69 63.75
C GLU A 1088 -64.37 -154.62 65.10
N ALA A 1089 -64.23 -153.53 65.85
CA ALA A 1089 -64.89 -153.35 67.14
C ALA A 1089 -66.43 -153.39 67.03
N VAL A 1090 -67.00 -152.86 65.94
CA VAL A 1090 -68.47 -152.84 65.71
C VAL A 1090 -69.06 -154.25 65.54
N LYS A 1091 -68.27 -155.25 65.13
CA LYS A 1091 -68.74 -156.64 64.95
C LYS A 1091 -69.09 -157.35 66.26
N LEU A 1092 -68.63 -156.83 67.40
CA LEU A 1092 -69.04 -157.31 68.73
C LEU A 1092 -70.54 -157.06 68.93
N SER A 1093 -71.22 -157.94 69.64
CA SER A 1093 -72.63 -157.72 70.00
C SER A 1093 -72.78 -156.54 70.98
N ASP A 1094 -73.94 -155.88 70.99
CA ASP A 1094 -74.20 -154.70 71.83
C ASP A 1094 -74.25 -155.04 73.33
N ASP A 1095 -74.49 -156.30 73.67
CA ASP A 1095 -74.43 -156.84 75.03
C ASP A 1095 -73.02 -157.30 75.44
N ASN A 1096 -72.02 -157.22 74.55
CA ASN A 1096 -70.64 -157.51 74.88
C ASN A 1096 -70.02 -156.35 75.67
N PRO A 1097 -69.56 -156.57 76.93
CA PRO A 1097 -69.07 -155.49 77.78
C PRO A 1097 -67.82 -154.79 77.22
N LYS A 1098 -67.05 -155.41 76.31
CA LYS A 1098 -65.83 -154.81 75.72
C LYS A 1098 -66.08 -153.87 74.53
N LYS A 1099 -67.27 -153.89 73.91
CA LYS A 1099 -67.54 -153.13 72.68
C LYS A 1099 -67.40 -151.61 72.90
N ALA A 1100 -68.02 -151.09 73.95
CA ALA A 1100 -68.00 -149.66 74.26
C ALA A 1100 -66.59 -149.16 74.64
N GLU A 1101 -65.82 -149.98 75.35
CA GLU A 1101 -64.44 -149.68 75.75
C GLU A 1101 -63.54 -149.54 74.51
N LEU A 1102 -63.59 -150.51 73.59
CA LEU A 1102 -62.81 -150.49 72.36
C LEU A 1102 -63.20 -149.34 71.44
N LEU A 1103 -64.50 -149.06 71.26
CA LEU A 1103 -64.95 -147.93 70.45
C LEU A 1103 -64.45 -146.58 70.99
N ASN A 1104 -64.47 -146.37 72.31
CA ASN A 1104 -63.93 -145.15 72.92
C ASN A 1104 -62.40 -145.07 72.80
N ALA A 1105 -61.70 -146.18 72.99
CA ALA A 1105 -60.24 -146.22 72.87
C ALA A 1105 -59.79 -145.92 71.45
N ILE A 1106 -60.49 -146.46 70.44
CA ILE A 1106 -60.16 -146.26 69.01
C ILE A 1106 -60.50 -144.83 68.56
N ASN A 1107 -61.64 -144.28 68.98
CA ASN A 1107 -62.07 -142.92 68.61
C ASN A 1107 -61.22 -141.80 69.22
N ASN A 1108 -60.31 -142.11 70.15
CA ASN A 1108 -59.40 -141.09 70.68
C ASN A 1108 -58.42 -140.61 69.58
N PRO A 1109 -58.45 -139.31 69.22
CA PRO A 1109 -57.62 -138.76 68.14
C PRO A 1109 -56.11 -138.86 68.41
N ALA A 1110 -55.71 -138.98 69.68
CA ALA A 1110 -54.31 -139.07 70.10
C ALA A 1110 -53.68 -140.45 69.88
N LYS A 1111 -54.46 -141.47 69.49
CA LYS A 1111 -53.93 -142.81 69.27
C LYS A 1111 -52.96 -142.85 68.10
N THR A 1112 -51.79 -143.43 68.37
CA THR A 1112 -50.79 -143.72 67.35
C THR A 1112 -51.25 -144.85 66.44
N LEU A 1113 -50.63 -144.94 65.28
CA LEU A 1113 -50.88 -146.03 64.35
C LEU A 1113 -50.71 -147.41 65.00
N ALA A 1114 -49.64 -147.60 65.80
CA ALA A 1114 -49.37 -148.85 66.50
C ALA A 1114 -50.49 -149.21 67.50
N GLU A 1115 -50.94 -148.24 68.30
CA GLU A 1115 -52.04 -148.46 69.25
C GLU A 1115 -53.36 -148.79 68.53
N LEU A 1116 -53.65 -148.15 67.39
CA LEU A 1116 -54.84 -148.46 66.58
C LEU A 1116 -54.77 -149.89 66.02
N LYS A 1117 -53.59 -150.36 65.60
CA LYS A 1117 -53.38 -151.76 65.18
C LYS A 1117 -53.61 -152.74 66.34
N THR A 1118 -53.12 -152.44 67.54
CA THR A 1118 -53.37 -153.26 68.74
C THR A 1118 -54.85 -153.31 69.08
N LEU A 1119 -55.54 -152.16 69.09
CA LEU A 1119 -56.97 -152.10 69.37
C LEU A 1119 -57.81 -152.85 68.34
N LYS A 1120 -57.40 -152.85 67.07
CA LYS A 1120 -58.00 -153.68 66.03
C LYS A 1120 -57.85 -155.18 66.35
N ALA A 1121 -56.65 -155.61 66.76
CA ALA A 1121 -56.41 -157.01 67.14
C ALA A 1121 -57.22 -157.42 68.39
N ASP A 1122 -57.28 -156.56 69.41
CA ASP A 1122 -58.08 -156.78 70.62
C ASP A 1122 -59.57 -156.93 70.29
N SER A 1123 -60.06 -156.13 69.33
CA SER A 1123 -61.43 -156.22 68.83
C SER A 1123 -61.72 -157.58 68.18
N ILE A 1124 -60.80 -158.09 67.36
CA ILE A 1124 -60.90 -159.41 66.74
C ILE A 1124 -60.88 -160.51 67.80
N SER A 1125 -59.94 -160.47 68.74
CA SER A 1125 -59.83 -161.47 69.81
C SER A 1125 -61.06 -161.49 70.72
N ALA A 1126 -61.62 -160.31 71.05
CA ALA A 1126 -62.86 -160.23 71.81
C ALA A 1126 -64.04 -160.87 71.06
N LYS A 1127 -64.10 -160.73 69.73
CA LYS A 1127 -65.17 -161.31 68.92
C LYS A 1127 -65.07 -162.84 68.85
N GLN A 1128 -63.86 -163.37 68.71
CA GLN A 1128 -63.63 -164.82 68.74
C GLN A 1128 -64.06 -165.43 70.08
N LEU A 1129 -63.78 -164.76 71.19
CA LEU A 1129 -64.23 -165.17 72.53
C LEU A 1129 -65.76 -165.19 72.63
N GLU A 1130 -66.42 -164.13 72.16
CA GLU A 1130 -67.88 -164.02 72.13
C GLU A 1130 -68.51 -165.20 71.34
N ASP A 1131 -67.97 -165.50 70.17
CA ASP A 1131 -68.48 -166.58 69.32
C ASP A 1131 -68.26 -167.96 69.97
N ALA A 1132 -67.09 -168.19 70.58
CA ALA A 1132 -66.80 -169.44 71.29
C ALA A 1132 -67.74 -169.66 72.48
N LYS A 1133 -68.02 -168.59 73.24
CA LYS A 1133 -69.01 -168.63 74.33
C LYS A 1133 -70.40 -168.99 73.83
N ASN A 1134 -70.84 -168.35 72.75
CA ASN A 1134 -72.16 -168.60 72.19
C ASN A 1134 -72.33 -170.07 71.73
N GLN A 1135 -71.29 -170.65 71.12
CA GLN A 1135 -71.31 -172.07 70.72
C GLN A 1135 -71.38 -173.02 71.92
N ALA A 1136 -70.63 -172.73 72.99
CA ALA A 1136 -70.66 -173.52 74.20
C ALA A 1136 -72.05 -173.49 74.87
N LEU A 1137 -72.67 -172.31 74.91
CA LEU A 1137 -73.99 -172.11 75.50
C LEU A 1137 -75.06 -172.94 74.79
N GLN A 1138 -74.96 -173.07 73.47
CA GLN A 1138 -75.85 -173.92 72.68
C GLN A 1138 -75.76 -175.40 73.06
N GLU A 1139 -74.56 -175.92 73.31
CA GLU A 1139 -74.40 -177.31 73.75
C GLU A 1139 -74.92 -177.50 75.18
N ILE A 1140 -74.59 -176.60 76.11
CA ILE A 1140 -75.05 -176.67 77.50
C ILE A 1140 -76.58 -176.75 77.58
N ARG A 1141 -77.30 -175.99 76.75
CA ARG A 1141 -78.78 -176.00 76.73
C ARG A 1141 -79.40 -177.38 76.44
N LYS A 1142 -78.67 -178.32 75.82
CA LYS A 1142 -79.17 -179.65 75.44
C LYS A 1142 -79.13 -180.69 76.58
N ILE A 1143 -78.35 -180.46 77.65
CA ILE A 1143 -78.27 -181.34 78.83
C ILE A 1143 -79.65 -181.42 79.50
N LYS A 1144 -80.15 -182.57 79.99
CA LYS A 1144 -81.48 -182.66 80.62
C LYS A 1144 -81.47 -182.26 82.09
N SER A 1145 -80.43 -182.63 82.85
CA SER A 1145 -80.27 -182.22 84.25
C SER A 1145 -80.24 -180.70 84.37
N GLN A 1146 -81.21 -180.14 85.09
CA GLN A 1146 -81.32 -178.69 85.24
C GLN A 1146 -80.19 -178.13 86.10
N THR A 1147 -79.89 -178.75 87.24
CA THR A 1147 -78.80 -178.33 88.13
C THR A 1147 -77.45 -178.32 87.40
N ARG A 1148 -77.18 -179.34 86.59
CA ARG A 1148 -75.90 -179.44 85.86
C ARG A 1148 -75.78 -178.44 84.71
N ARG A 1149 -76.91 -178.09 84.09
CA ARG A 1149 -76.99 -177.03 83.08
C ARG A 1149 -76.60 -175.68 83.66
N GLU A 1150 -77.15 -175.34 84.82
CA GLU A 1150 -76.91 -174.04 85.48
C GLU A 1150 -75.46 -173.91 85.94
N GLU A 1151 -74.84 -174.99 86.45
CA GLU A 1151 -73.42 -175.02 86.76
C GLU A 1151 -72.54 -174.75 85.53
N LEU A 1152 -72.81 -175.43 84.41
CA LEU A 1152 -72.03 -175.24 83.19
C LEU A 1152 -72.29 -173.87 82.54
N ILE A 1153 -73.51 -173.31 82.63
CA ILE A 1153 -73.76 -171.92 82.20
C ILE A 1153 -72.93 -170.93 83.03
N ASN A 1154 -72.83 -171.15 84.35
CA ASN A 1154 -72.04 -170.29 85.22
C ASN A 1154 -70.53 -170.42 84.92
N GLU A 1155 -70.03 -171.64 84.69
CA GLU A 1155 -68.64 -171.86 84.23
C GLU A 1155 -68.39 -171.18 82.88
N LEU A 1156 -69.35 -171.23 81.95
CA LEU A 1156 -69.22 -170.61 80.63
C LEU A 1156 -69.25 -169.08 80.69
N ASN A 1157 -70.13 -168.52 81.52
CA ASN A 1157 -70.16 -167.08 81.75
C ASN A 1157 -68.83 -166.60 82.34
N ALA A 1158 -68.23 -167.40 83.24
CA ALA A 1158 -66.92 -167.16 83.84
C ALA A 1158 -65.72 -167.46 82.92
N ALA A 1159 -65.91 -168.09 81.76
CA ALA A 1159 -64.82 -168.32 80.82
C ALA A 1159 -64.31 -166.98 80.26
N ASP A 1160 -63.03 -166.67 80.38
CA ASP A 1160 -62.44 -165.42 79.90
C ASP A 1160 -61.58 -165.60 78.63
N THR A 1161 -61.45 -166.84 78.16
CA THR A 1161 -60.72 -167.21 76.94
C THR A 1161 -61.57 -168.15 76.06
N VAL A 1162 -61.28 -168.14 74.75
CA VAL A 1162 -61.91 -169.03 73.76
C VAL A 1162 -61.76 -170.49 74.20
N GLU A 1163 -60.57 -170.82 74.72
CA GLU A 1163 -60.18 -172.16 75.14
C GLU A 1163 -61.02 -172.64 76.33
N LYS A 1164 -61.19 -171.81 77.37
CA LYS A 1164 -62.06 -172.15 78.51
C LYS A 1164 -63.53 -172.26 78.11
N ALA A 1165 -64.02 -171.40 77.21
CA ALA A 1165 -65.39 -171.51 76.72
C ALA A 1165 -65.61 -172.84 75.99
N ASN A 1166 -64.63 -173.27 75.19
CA ASN A 1166 -64.64 -174.55 74.51
C ASN A 1166 -64.53 -175.74 75.49
N GLU A 1167 -63.77 -175.64 76.57
CA GLU A 1167 -63.74 -176.68 77.62
C GLU A 1167 -65.13 -176.88 78.24
N VAL A 1168 -65.83 -175.78 78.54
CA VAL A 1168 -67.19 -175.87 79.11
C VAL A 1168 -68.17 -176.48 78.09
N LYS A 1169 -68.03 -176.15 76.79
CA LYS A 1169 -68.75 -176.84 75.70
C LYS A 1169 -68.50 -178.34 75.70
N GLN A 1170 -67.25 -178.75 75.90
CA GLN A 1170 -66.84 -180.14 75.87
C GLN A 1170 -67.39 -180.90 77.08
N LYS A 1171 -67.30 -180.32 78.28
CA LYS A 1171 -67.96 -180.84 79.50
C LYS A 1171 -69.47 -181.01 79.29
N ALA A 1172 -70.12 -180.02 78.68
CA ALA A 1172 -71.53 -180.10 78.34
C ALA A 1172 -71.85 -181.26 77.40
N THR A 1173 -71.00 -181.47 76.40
CA THR A 1173 -71.13 -182.57 75.43
C THR A 1173 -70.98 -183.93 76.11
N TYR A 1174 -70.01 -184.08 77.01
CA TYR A 1174 -69.82 -185.31 77.79
C TYR A 1174 -71.02 -185.62 78.68
N GLU A 1175 -71.59 -184.60 79.32
CA GLU A 1175 -72.75 -184.75 80.19
C GLU A 1175 -73.99 -185.24 79.41
N ILE A 1176 -74.21 -184.69 78.20
CA ILE A 1176 -75.27 -185.17 77.29
C ILE A 1176 -75.07 -186.65 76.94
N GLN A 1177 -73.82 -187.09 76.76
CA GLN A 1177 -73.48 -188.47 76.43
C GLN A 1177 -73.74 -189.42 77.62
N ALA A 1178 -73.39 -188.99 78.83
CA ALA A 1178 -73.56 -189.77 80.05
C ALA A 1178 -75.04 -190.03 80.37
N GLU A 1179 -75.91 -189.02 80.19
CA GLU A 1179 -77.37 -189.17 80.39
C GLU A 1179 -78.01 -190.19 79.43
N LYS A 1180 -77.41 -190.46 78.28
CA LYS A 1180 -77.95 -191.37 77.25
C LYS A 1180 -77.75 -192.86 77.58
N ASN A 1181 -76.75 -193.19 78.38
CA ASN A 1181 -76.37 -194.58 78.69
C ASN A 1181 -77.08 -195.16 79.93
N ALA A 1182 -77.80 -194.34 80.71
CA ALA A 1182 -78.42 -194.76 81.98
C ALA A 1182 -79.88 -195.28 81.83
N THR A 1183 -80.39 -195.50 80.61
CA THR A 1183 -81.80 -195.90 80.35
C THR A 1183 -81.98 -197.22 79.58
N LEU A 1184 -80.95 -198.06 79.51
CA LEU A 1184 -80.98 -199.44 79.01
C LEU A 1184 -80.33 -200.35 80.04
#